data_AF-A0A0F9HX55-F1
#
_entry.id   AF-A0A0F9HX55-F1
#
_cell.length_a   1.000
_cell.length_b   1.000
_cell.length_c   1.000
_cell.angle_alpha   90.00
_cell.angle_beta   90.00
_cell.angle_gamma   90.00
#
_symmetry.space_group_name_H-M   'P 1'
#
loop_
_entity.id
_entity.type
_entity.pdbx_description
1 polymer ?
#
loop_
_entity_poly.entity_id
_entity_poly.type
_entity_poly.pdbx_seq_one_letter_code
_entity_poly.pdbx_strand_id
1 'polypeptide(L)'
;MRDTPLYWRHQPGGPATIINKEDMGTGEFWWVDSNAGAQASNATGSDQAPCTTIAAAVVLAAAALAVDSRNIAHTILIKEGHTESLTAAIALSTAGIKVVALGNLGQRATLTMITNATAAFTVTGANCKIQGIDFVCNVADTTEFIDVAADYLEICDNTFKEGTQVTLAMITADSGDGVGDNLYIHHNYFTQPSAGNGTSAVEIAKDLRNVRIEYNRMYGDWDDACIELPADGKDCTELQIHNNHLSNLLTGQHAIQINSTTCTGSITNNMMQTDTQGATLDAGACFCSGNMWLDVDGSNDEEAIPVNAVISGTIPTGNDAVPTIDTTDNVLTADVLGNKEDAAAVGPVSTTESGIAFIKQNVEAGISLIALHAVPAKDTTDDVNMSDVIGKKEDDAAVGAVSTTESLVAFVKQNVEAGLSLVALHAVPAKDTTDDVNMSDVIGKKEDDAAVGAVSTTESLVAFVKQVINSTIVPAADTTDNVEVGDVIGNKTDAAADGIVSATESIMAYSKQLVTTAKQRVTHSVTFTDVGDGATGSHALFTVTGAVRCTVMAFGVVNLGIQAGATIEVGIVGATTQFIALTAGDAIDAGEIWHDATPDATVEDVSVYTQFYLSDGTDITYDVKTDTIDSGTIDFVCEFELMTSAGNVVAA
;
A
#
# COMPACT_ATOMS: atom_id res chain seq x y z
N MET A 1 -45.31 1.27 11.57
CA MET A 1 -44.44 2.29 10.93
C MET A 1 -44.35 1.93 9.45
N ARG A 2 -44.50 2.88 8.53
CA ARG A 2 -44.43 2.60 7.08
C ARG A 2 -42.96 2.38 6.69
N ASP A 3 -42.68 1.26 6.05
CA ASP A 3 -41.42 0.92 5.40
C ASP A 3 -41.12 1.89 4.25
N THR A 4 -40.55 3.06 4.55
CA THR A 4 -39.80 3.83 3.55
C THR A 4 -38.33 3.41 3.65
N PRO A 5 -37.73 2.90 2.55
CA PRO A 5 -36.32 2.55 2.52
C PRO A 5 -35.53 3.85 2.54
N LEU A 6 -35.04 4.22 3.73
CA LEU A 6 -34.04 5.24 4.08
C LEU A 6 -34.50 5.89 5.39
N TYR A 7 -33.89 5.50 6.51
CA TYR A 7 -33.85 6.37 7.69
C TYR A 7 -32.87 7.52 7.40
N TRP A 8 -33.31 8.50 6.61
CA TRP A 8 -32.61 9.77 6.44
C TRP A 8 -32.97 10.66 7.63
N ARG A 9 -32.10 10.77 8.64
CA ARG A 9 -32.13 11.92 9.55
C ARG A 9 -31.01 12.87 9.17
N HIS A 10 -31.40 14.11 8.90
CA HIS A 10 -30.51 15.26 8.73
C HIS A 10 -29.80 15.53 10.07
N GLN A 11 -28.60 14.99 10.26
CA GLN A 11 -27.63 15.51 11.22
C GLN A 11 -26.91 16.68 10.51
N PRO A 12 -26.99 17.93 11.00
CA PRO A 12 -26.28 19.05 10.40
C PRO A 12 -24.76 18.85 10.52
N GLY A 13 -24.08 18.50 9.43
CA GLY A 13 -22.62 18.63 9.30
C GLY A 13 -21.75 17.37 9.40
N GLY A 14 -22.31 16.15 9.48
CA GLY A 14 -21.54 14.91 9.46
C GLY A 14 -21.78 14.07 8.19
N PRO A 15 -20.78 13.33 7.66
CA PRO A 15 -21.03 12.32 6.64
C PRO A 15 -21.99 11.27 7.20
N ALA A 16 -23.15 11.11 6.57
CA ALA A 16 -24.15 10.15 7.02
C ALA A 16 -23.58 8.73 6.90
N THR A 17 -23.49 8.02 8.03
CA THR A 17 -23.23 6.58 8.03
C THR A 17 -24.52 5.89 7.58
N ILE A 18 -24.54 5.40 6.34
CA ILE A 18 -25.66 4.61 5.81
C ILE A 18 -25.48 3.19 6.30
N ILE A 19 -26.32 2.75 7.24
CA ILE A 19 -26.42 1.33 7.59
C ILE A 19 -27.53 0.74 6.72
N ASN A 20 -27.21 -0.31 5.96
CA ASN A 20 -28.21 -0.99 5.18
C ASN A 20 -29.18 -1.69 6.13
N LYS A 21 -30.48 -1.46 5.92
CA LYS A 21 -31.54 -2.10 6.73
C LYS A 21 -31.45 -3.62 6.72
N GLU A 22 -30.90 -4.20 5.66
CA GLU A 22 -30.70 -5.64 5.49
C GLU A 22 -29.75 -6.21 6.54
N ASP A 23 -28.71 -5.46 6.93
CA ASP A 23 -27.73 -5.88 7.94
C ASP A 23 -28.30 -5.84 9.37
N MET A 24 -29.34 -5.01 9.58
CA MET A 24 -29.95 -4.74 10.88
C MET A 24 -31.07 -5.73 11.27
N GLY A 25 -31.57 -6.53 10.33
CA GLY A 25 -32.68 -7.45 10.57
C GLY A 25 -34.05 -6.76 10.71
N THR A 26 -35.09 -7.56 11.01
CA THR A 26 -36.48 -7.09 11.14
C THR A 26 -36.98 -6.98 12.60
N GLY A 27 -36.10 -7.27 13.57
CA GLY A 27 -36.40 -7.16 15.01
C GLY A 27 -36.49 -5.73 15.51
N GLU A 28 -36.58 -5.58 16.83
CA GLU A 28 -36.66 -4.26 17.46
C GLU A 28 -35.26 -3.63 17.61
N PHE A 29 -35.26 -2.30 17.73
CA PHE A 29 -34.05 -1.49 17.88
C PHE A 29 -33.98 -0.91 19.29
N TRP A 30 -32.84 -1.13 19.95
CA TRP A 30 -32.55 -0.63 21.29
C TRP A 30 -31.38 0.35 21.22
N TRP A 31 -31.52 1.55 21.77
CA TRP A 31 -30.52 2.61 21.64
C TRP A 31 -29.71 2.76 22.91
N VAL A 32 -28.41 3.02 22.77
CA VAL A 32 -27.46 3.25 23.87
C VAL A 32 -26.74 4.58 23.67
N ASP A 33 -26.65 5.41 24.70
CA ASP A 33 -25.95 6.69 24.69
C ASP A 33 -25.57 7.12 26.12
N SER A 34 -24.27 7.28 26.38
CA SER A 34 -23.75 7.68 27.69
C SER A 34 -24.01 9.15 27.97
N ASN A 35 -24.35 9.93 26.95
CA ASN A 35 -24.54 11.38 27.02
C ASN A 35 -26.01 11.79 27.19
N ALA A 36 -26.94 10.84 27.25
CA ALA A 36 -28.39 11.08 27.21
C ALA A 36 -28.99 11.85 28.41
N GLY A 37 -28.17 12.29 29.37
CA GLY A 37 -28.57 13.09 30.53
C GLY A 37 -29.65 12.42 31.39
N ALA A 38 -30.32 13.20 32.25
CA ALA A 38 -31.31 12.68 33.21
C ALA A 38 -32.59 12.11 32.55
N GLN A 39 -32.79 12.29 31.24
CA GLN A 39 -33.93 11.68 30.51
C GLN A 39 -33.80 10.16 30.37
N ALA A 40 -32.62 9.59 30.60
CA ALA A 40 -32.39 8.15 30.64
C ALA A 40 -33.02 7.45 31.87
N SER A 41 -33.60 8.19 32.83
CA SER A 41 -34.31 7.61 33.98
C SER A 41 -35.60 6.87 33.61
N ASN A 42 -36.10 7.05 32.37
CA ASN A 42 -37.19 6.27 31.76
C ASN A 42 -36.68 5.41 30.59
N ALA A 43 -35.53 4.73 30.75
CA ALA A 43 -34.83 3.95 29.71
C ALA A 43 -35.70 2.85 29.07
N THR A 44 -36.57 3.24 28.15
CA THR A 44 -37.30 2.33 27.26
C THR A 44 -36.40 1.81 26.14
N GLY A 45 -35.12 2.22 26.11
CA GLY A 45 -34.17 1.91 25.04
C GLY A 45 -34.59 2.44 23.67
N SER A 46 -35.46 3.45 23.63
CA SER A 46 -35.81 4.15 22.40
C SER A 46 -34.76 5.19 22.03
N ASP A 47 -34.70 5.63 20.78
CA ASP A 47 -33.76 6.68 20.33
C ASP A 47 -33.82 7.98 21.16
N GLN A 48 -35.02 8.35 21.64
CA GLN A 48 -35.26 9.56 22.44
C GLN A 48 -35.06 9.34 23.94
N ALA A 49 -34.99 8.08 24.38
CA ALA A 49 -34.72 7.68 25.76
C ALA A 49 -33.80 6.45 25.75
N PRO A 50 -32.55 6.60 25.25
CA PRO A 50 -31.62 5.50 25.11
C PRO A 50 -31.16 5.01 26.49
N CYS A 51 -30.72 3.75 26.55
CA CYS A 51 -30.03 3.20 27.71
C CYS A 51 -28.68 3.92 27.90
N THR A 52 -28.25 4.11 29.14
CA THR A 52 -26.92 4.71 29.42
C THR A 52 -25.78 3.73 29.28
N THR A 53 -26.06 2.42 29.31
CA THR A 53 -25.07 1.35 29.20
C THR A 53 -25.54 0.28 28.23
N ILE A 54 -24.59 -0.41 27.61
CA ILE A 54 -24.88 -1.52 26.71
C ILE A 54 -25.53 -2.67 27.47
N ALA A 55 -25.05 -2.97 28.68
CA ALA A 55 -25.62 -4.02 29.54
C ALA A 55 -27.14 -3.83 29.78
N ALA A 56 -27.59 -2.59 29.99
CA ALA A 56 -29.01 -2.29 30.17
C ALA A 56 -29.83 -2.54 28.88
N ALA A 57 -29.28 -2.19 27.71
CA ALA A 57 -29.94 -2.48 26.44
C ALA A 57 -29.97 -3.97 26.12
N VAL A 58 -28.95 -4.74 26.49
CA VAL A 58 -28.92 -6.21 26.36
C VAL A 58 -30.06 -6.85 27.15
N VAL A 59 -30.31 -6.41 28.38
CA VAL A 59 -31.43 -6.92 29.19
C VAL A 59 -32.78 -6.66 28.52
N LEU A 60 -32.98 -5.46 27.95
CA LEU A 60 -34.22 -5.12 27.25
C LEU A 60 -34.39 -5.93 25.96
N ALA A 61 -33.35 -6.02 25.14
CA ALA A 61 -33.35 -6.79 23.90
C ALA A 61 -33.61 -8.28 24.16
N ALA A 62 -32.97 -8.86 25.18
CA ALA A 62 -33.21 -10.24 25.59
C ALA A 62 -34.66 -10.47 26.06
N ALA A 63 -35.21 -9.54 26.85
CA ALA A 63 -36.59 -9.63 27.32
C ALA A 63 -37.61 -9.54 26.16
N ALA A 64 -37.35 -8.67 25.19
CA ALA A 64 -38.19 -8.54 24.00
C ALA A 64 -38.12 -9.78 23.10
N LEU A 65 -36.92 -10.34 22.90
CA LEU A 65 -36.73 -11.56 22.12
C LEU A 65 -37.38 -12.78 22.79
N ALA A 66 -37.35 -12.87 24.12
CA ALA A 66 -37.99 -13.98 24.85
C ALA A 66 -39.51 -14.08 24.64
N VAL A 67 -40.17 -12.99 24.23
CA VAL A 67 -41.61 -12.95 23.92
C VAL A 67 -41.90 -12.89 22.42
N ASP A 68 -40.87 -12.78 21.57
CA ASP A 68 -41.03 -12.72 20.11
C ASP A 68 -41.06 -14.12 19.50
N SER A 69 -42.26 -14.58 19.13
CA SER A 69 -42.47 -15.90 18.52
C SER A 69 -41.86 -16.06 17.13
N ARG A 70 -41.38 -14.98 16.51
CA ARG A 70 -40.74 -15.03 15.18
C ARG A 70 -39.26 -15.42 15.26
N ASN A 71 -38.65 -15.37 16.45
CA ASN A 71 -37.21 -15.62 16.65
C ASN A 71 -36.33 -14.77 15.71
N ILE A 72 -36.69 -13.50 15.54
CA ILE A 72 -35.96 -12.56 14.69
C ILE A 72 -34.89 -11.82 15.50
N ALA A 73 -33.73 -11.58 14.89
CA ALA A 73 -32.62 -10.87 15.50
C ALA A 73 -33.01 -9.44 15.93
N HIS A 74 -32.70 -9.06 17.17
CA HIS A 74 -32.85 -7.71 17.70
C HIS A 74 -31.52 -6.98 17.65
N THR A 75 -31.55 -5.66 17.44
CA THR A 75 -30.33 -4.87 17.24
C THR A 75 -30.22 -3.77 18.29
N ILE A 76 -29.08 -3.72 18.97
CA ILE A 76 -28.66 -2.67 19.88
C ILE A 76 -27.78 -1.69 19.11
N LEU A 77 -28.21 -0.43 19.04
CA LEU A 77 -27.52 0.66 18.36
C LEU A 77 -26.87 1.59 19.39
N ILE A 78 -25.55 1.70 19.34
CA ILE A 78 -24.79 2.56 20.24
C ILE A 78 -24.52 3.87 19.51
N LYS A 79 -24.93 5.01 20.09
CA LYS A 79 -24.73 6.32 19.46
C LYS A 79 -23.24 6.67 19.35
N GLU A 80 -22.92 7.48 18.35
CA GLU A 80 -21.58 8.02 18.13
C GLU A 80 -21.07 8.75 19.39
N GLY A 81 -19.79 8.59 19.69
CA GLY A 81 -19.13 9.19 20.87
C GLY A 81 -19.56 8.61 22.22
N HIS A 82 -20.37 7.54 22.24
CA HIS A 82 -20.67 6.82 23.49
C HIS A 82 -19.39 6.34 24.16
N THR A 83 -19.25 6.56 25.47
CA THR A 83 -18.13 6.09 26.26
C THR A 83 -18.64 5.37 27.50
N GLU A 84 -18.25 4.11 27.68
CA GLU A 84 -18.61 3.31 28.84
C GLU A 84 -17.36 2.69 29.47
N SER A 85 -17.26 2.76 30.80
CA SER A 85 -16.20 2.11 31.56
C SER A 85 -16.71 0.79 32.11
N LEU A 86 -16.12 -0.32 31.66
CA LEU A 86 -16.50 -1.66 32.05
C LEU A 86 -15.88 -2.01 33.41
N THR A 87 -16.76 -2.34 34.35
CA THR A 87 -16.42 -2.82 35.69
C THR A 87 -16.88 -4.25 35.94
N ALA A 88 -17.72 -4.78 35.05
CA ALA A 88 -18.24 -6.14 35.03
C ALA A 88 -18.43 -6.58 33.57
N ALA A 89 -18.51 -7.89 33.36
CA ALA A 89 -18.75 -8.45 32.03
C ALA A 89 -20.15 -8.10 31.50
N ILE A 90 -20.24 -7.89 30.19
CA ILE A 90 -21.49 -7.74 29.45
C ILE A 90 -21.81 -9.10 28.84
N ALA A 91 -22.90 -9.73 29.28
CA ALA A 91 -23.27 -11.06 28.83
C ALA A 91 -24.28 -11.01 27.67
N LEU A 92 -23.85 -11.38 26.46
CA LEU A 92 -24.73 -11.65 25.32
C LEU A 92 -25.19 -13.12 25.35
N SER A 93 -26.13 -13.43 26.23
CA SER A 93 -26.57 -14.82 26.47
C SER A 93 -27.78 -15.26 25.67
N THR A 94 -28.48 -14.34 25.01
CA THR A 94 -29.63 -14.65 24.16
C THR A 94 -29.21 -14.65 22.70
N ALA A 95 -29.48 -15.75 22.01
CA ALA A 95 -29.13 -15.91 20.60
C ALA A 95 -29.75 -14.83 19.71
N GLY A 96 -29.05 -14.39 18.66
CA GLY A 96 -29.57 -13.46 17.66
C GLY A 96 -29.50 -11.97 18.03
N ILE A 97 -28.84 -11.60 19.13
CA ILE A 97 -28.63 -10.18 19.47
C ILE A 97 -27.46 -9.62 18.66
N LYS A 98 -27.68 -8.47 18.03
CA LYS A 98 -26.63 -7.69 17.36
C LYS A 98 -26.31 -6.44 18.15
N VAL A 99 -25.02 -6.15 18.37
CA VAL A 99 -24.53 -4.92 19.00
C VAL A 99 -23.74 -4.15 17.96
N VAL A 100 -24.25 -2.99 17.56
CA VAL A 100 -23.68 -2.18 16.47
C VAL A 100 -23.46 -0.76 16.96
N ALA A 101 -22.20 -0.33 16.99
CA ALA A 101 -21.86 1.05 17.25
C ALA A 101 -21.96 1.91 15.98
N LEU A 102 -22.52 3.10 16.16
CA LEU A 102 -22.56 4.16 15.17
C LEU A 102 -21.30 5.02 15.29
N GLY A 103 -21.00 5.76 14.21
CA GLY A 103 -19.88 6.68 14.15
C GLY A 103 -18.68 6.12 13.37
N ASN A 104 -17.77 7.01 12.99
CA ASN A 104 -16.56 6.69 12.25
C ASN A 104 -15.32 7.19 13.00
N LEU A 105 -14.18 6.51 12.80
CA LEU A 105 -12.89 6.91 13.36
C LEU A 105 -13.00 7.23 14.87
N GLY A 106 -12.58 8.42 15.29
CA GLY A 106 -12.62 8.86 16.69
C GLY A 106 -14.00 9.15 17.29
N GLN A 107 -15.09 8.93 16.54
CA GLN A 107 -16.47 9.04 17.03
C GLN A 107 -17.13 7.68 17.25
N ARG A 108 -16.38 6.57 17.15
CA ARG A 108 -16.88 5.23 17.50
C ARG A 108 -17.18 5.13 18.99
N ALA A 109 -18.12 4.25 19.35
CA ALA A 109 -18.39 3.94 20.74
C ALA A 109 -17.13 3.32 21.38
N THR A 110 -16.71 3.84 22.53
CA THR A 110 -15.52 3.39 23.25
C THR A 110 -15.91 2.64 24.52
N LEU A 111 -15.38 1.43 24.67
CA LEU A 111 -15.49 0.62 25.87
C LEU A 111 -14.11 0.48 26.52
N THR A 112 -13.99 0.95 27.75
CA THR A 112 -12.71 0.92 28.48
C THR A 112 -12.79 -0.03 29.66
N MET A 113 -11.92 -1.04 29.68
CA MET A 113 -11.73 -1.92 30.86
C MET A 113 -10.94 -1.15 31.91
N ILE A 114 -11.49 -0.94 33.12
CA ILE A 114 -10.88 -0.03 34.12
C ILE A 114 -10.51 -0.62 35.48
N THR A 115 -11.26 -1.60 36.01
CA THR A 115 -11.03 -2.10 37.39
C THR A 115 -11.04 -3.62 37.54
N ASN A 116 -11.55 -4.35 36.57
CA ASN A 116 -11.70 -5.80 36.65
C ASN A 116 -11.03 -6.44 35.44
N ALA A 117 -10.00 -7.24 35.68
CA ALA A 117 -9.28 -7.99 34.64
C ALA A 117 -10.18 -9.01 33.92
N THR A 118 -11.28 -9.43 34.54
CA THR A 118 -12.25 -10.36 33.94
C THR A 118 -13.47 -9.63 33.33
N ALA A 119 -13.40 -8.31 33.13
CA ALA A 119 -14.45 -7.60 32.43
C ALA A 119 -14.30 -7.86 30.93
N ALA A 120 -15.31 -8.49 30.33
CA ALA A 120 -15.32 -8.86 28.92
C ALA A 120 -16.73 -8.73 28.32
N PHE A 121 -16.83 -8.83 26.99
CA PHE A 121 -18.04 -9.22 26.29
C PHE A 121 -18.12 -10.75 26.25
N THR A 122 -18.90 -11.35 27.14
CA THR A 122 -19.09 -12.81 27.18
C THR A 122 -20.27 -13.19 26.29
N VAL A 123 -20.03 -13.97 25.24
CA VAL A 123 -21.06 -14.32 24.24
C VAL A 123 -21.44 -15.79 24.36
N THR A 124 -22.53 -16.08 25.07
CA THR A 124 -23.09 -17.45 25.22
C THR A 124 -24.34 -17.70 24.38
N GLY A 125 -24.88 -16.67 23.72
CA GLY A 125 -25.95 -16.79 22.73
C GLY A 125 -25.41 -16.95 21.32
N ALA A 126 -25.89 -17.95 20.57
CA ALA A 126 -25.49 -18.16 19.18
C ALA A 126 -26.01 -17.08 18.21
N ASN A 127 -25.45 -16.96 17.01
CA ASN A 127 -25.90 -16.00 15.98
C ASN A 127 -25.86 -14.54 16.43
N CYS A 128 -24.92 -14.19 17.31
CA CYS A 128 -24.72 -12.81 17.75
C CYS A 128 -23.76 -12.06 16.81
N LYS A 129 -23.80 -10.73 16.88
CA LYS A 129 -22.88 -9.86 16.14
C LYS A 129 -22.37 -8.73 17.02
N ILE A 130 -21.08 -8.42 16.92
CA ILE A 130 -20.44 -7.27 17.58
C ILE A 130 -19.72 -6.44 16.51
N GLN A 131 -20.13 -5.18 16.35
CA GLN A 131 -19.63 -4.32 15.28
C GLN A 131 -19.31 -2.88 15.70
N GLY A 132 -18.18 -2.37 15.21
CA GLY A 132 -17.86 -0.94 15.18
C GLY A 132 -17.40 -0.33 16.51
N ILE A 133 -17.03 -1.15 17.49
CA ILE A 133 -16.69 -0.71 18.85
C ILE A 133 -15.17 -0.53 18.99
N ASP A 134 -14.75 0.49 19.72
CA ASP A 134 -13.38 0.68 20.19
C ASP A 134 -13.21 0.10 21.61
N PHE A 135 -12.56 -1.04 21.74
CA PHE A 135 -12.19 -1.67 23.01
C PHE A 135 -10.82 -1.17 23.49
N VAL A 136 -10.72 -0.75 24.75
CA VAL A 136 -9.53 -0.15 25.35
C VAL A 136 -9.15 -0.85 26.65
N CYS A 137 -7.90 -1.31 26.75
CA CYS A 137 -7.38 -1.94 27.96
C CYS A 137 -6.71 -0.89 28.88
N ASN A 138 -7.29 -0.62 30.05
CA ASN A 138 -6.65 0.17 31.12
C ASN A 138 -6.42 -0.66 32.40
N VAL A 139 -6.52 -2.00 32.32
CA VAL A 139 -6.30 -2.93 33.43
C VAL A 139 -5.24 -3.94 33.02
N ALA A 140 -4.18 -4.05 33.81
CA ALA A 140 -3.14 -5.06 33.58
C ALA A 140 -3.76 -6.46 33.62
N ASP A 141 -3.23 -7.34 32.78
CA ASP A 141 -3.65 -8.75 32.71
C ASP A 141 -5.16 -8.90 32.47
N THR A 142 -5.79 -7.99 31.72
CA THR A 142 -7.15 -8.22 31.22
C THR A 142 -7.12 -9.52 30.42
N THR A 143 -7.99 -10.48 30.74
CA THR A 143 -7.93 -11.80 30.11
C THR A 143 -8.31 -11.71 28.63
N GLU A 144 -9.47 -11.12 28.35
CA GLU A 144 -9.97 -10.88 27.00
C GLU A 144 -10.91 -9.68 26.92
N PHE A 145 -11.07 -9.11 25.72
CA PHE A 145 -12.16 -8.17 25.47
C PHE A 145 -13.45 -8.88 25.08
N ILE A 146 -13.36 -9.97 24.31
CA ILE A 146 -14.50 -10.79 23.89
C ILE A 146 -14.18 -12.25 24.19
N ASP A 147 -15.03 -12.86 25.00
CA ASP A 147 -15.05 -14.29 25.33
C ASP A 147 -16.12 -14.98 24.46
N VAL A 148 -15.66 -15.81 23.52
CA VAL A 148 -16.49 -16.56 22.58
C VAL A 148 -16.91 -17.88 23.20
N ALA A 149 -18.19 -17.95 23.56
CA ALA A 149 -18.81 -19.12 24.19
C ALA A 149 -20.08 -19.59 23.45
N ALA A 150 -20.19 -19.29 22.16
CA ALA A 150 -21.33 -19.68 21.32
C ALA A 150 -21.01 -19.67 19.81
N ASP A 151 -21.78 -20.44 19.06
CA ASP A 151 -21.62 -20.60 17.60
C ASP A 151 -22.16 -19.40 16.80
N TYR A 152 -21.70 -19.28 15.55
CA TYR A 152 -22.15 -18.27 14.58
C TYR A 152 -22.00 -16.83 15.09
N LEU A 153 -20.93 -16.55 15.84
CA LEU A 153 -20.59 -15.20 16.26
C LEU A 153 -19.85 -14.47 15.12
N GLU A 154 -20.30 -13.26 14.79
CA GLU A 154 -19.62 -12.35 13.89
C GLU A 154 -19.01 -11.16 14.67
N ILE A 155 -17.71 -10.93 14.49
CA ILE A 155 -16.96 -9.83 15.11
C ILE A 155 -16.33 -9.01 13.99
N CYS A 156 -16.84 -7.80 13.73
CA CYS A 156 -16.40 -7.00 12.60
C CYS A 156 -16.26 -5.50 12.81
N ASP A 157 -15.38 -4.87 12.04
CA ASP A 157 -15.15 -3.41 12.05
C ASP A 157 -14.79 -2.82 13.43
N ASN A 158 -14.33 -3.64 14.38
CA ASN A 158 -13.95 -3.20 15.72
C ASN A 158 -12.48 -2.74 15.77
N THR A 159 -12.17 -1.93 16.78
CA THR A 159 -10.80 -1.59 17.16
C THR A 159 -10.52 -2.19 18.53
N PHE A 160 -9.42 -2.92 18.68
CA PHE A 160 -8.93 -3.43 19.95
C PHE A 160 -7.57 -2.79 20.22
N LYS A 161 -7.43 -2.07 21.33
CA LYS A 161 -6.20 -1.32 21.62
C LYS A 161 -5.80 -1.38 23.08
N GLU A 162 -4.50 -1.44 23.32
CA GLU A 162 -3.95 -1.05 24.62
C GLU A 162 -4.29 0.41 24.93
N GLY A 163 -4.57 0.69 26.19
CA GLY A 163 -4.69 2.05 26.71
C GLY A 163 -3.45 2.36 27.55
N THR A 164 -3.60 2.30 28.88
CA THR A 164 -2.48 2.42 29.82
C THR A 164 -1.88 1.07 30.23
N GLN A 165 -2.47 -0.03 29.79
CA GLN A 165 -2.11 -1.41 30.14
C GLN A 165 -2.30 -2.32 28.92
N VAL A 166 -1.66 -3.50 28.97
CA VAL A 166 -1.77 -4.58 27.97
C VAL A 166 -2.81 -5.62 28.39
N THR A 167 -3.44 -6.27 27.41
CA THR A 167 -4.32 -7.43 27.60
C THR A 167 -3.56 -8.72 27.31
N LEU A 168 -3.97 -9.84 27.92
CA LEU A 168 -3.44 -11.17 27.60
C LEU A 168 -3.87 -11.55 26.19
N ALA A 169 -5.17 -11.72 25.96
CA ALA A 169 -5.75 -11.87 24.64
C ALA A 169 -6.75 -10.74 24.34
N MET A 170 -7.04 -10.45 23.06
CA MET A 170 -8.12 -9.51 22.71
C MET A 170 -9.44 -10.25 22.43
N ILE A 171 -9.37 -11.39 21.73
CA ILE A 171 -10.51 -12.29 21.49
C ILE A 171 -10.07 -13.71 21.86
N THR A 172 -10.86 -14.40 22.69
CA THR A 172 -10.61 -15.79 23.08
C THR A 172 -11.81 -16.67 22.72
N ALA A 173 -11.54 -17.89 22.27
CA ALA A 173 -12.54 -18.95 22.14
C ALA A 173 -12.05 -20.19 22.91
N ASP A 174 -12.35 -20.22 24.20
CA ASP A 174 -11.80 -21.20 25.16
C ASP A 174 -12.88 -21.97 25.96
N SER A 175 -14.16 -21.72 25.69
CA SER A 175 -15.27 -22.19 26.52
C SER A 175 -15.56 -23.70 26.42
N GLY A 176 -15.16 -24.38 25.35
CA GLY A 176 -15.33 -25.83 25.18
C GLY A 176 -15.21 -26.29 23.74
N ASP A 177 -15.06 -27.60 23.53
CA ASP A 177 -14.99 -28.20 22.18
C ASP A 177 -16.34 -28.07 21.47
N GLY A 178 -16.32 -27.63 20.21
CA GLY A 178 -17.50 -27.32 19.41
C GLY A 178 -18.31 -26.12 19.90
N VAL A 179 -17.76 -25.29 20.80
CA VAL A 179 -18.40 -24.06 21.28
C VAL A 179 -17.69 -22.87 20.65
N GLY A 180 -18.31 -22.27 19.63
CA GLY A 180 -17.65 -21.26 18.78
C GLY A 180 -17.52 -21.68 17.33
N ASP A 181 -18.24 -22.71 16.89
CA ASP A 181 -18.25 -23.12 15.48
C ASP A 181 -18.81 -21.99 14.61
N ASN A 182 -18.27 -21.85 13.40
CA ASN A 182 -18.64 -20.78 12.45
C ASN A 182 -18.35 -19.36 12.99
N LEU A 183 -17.35 -19.21 13.87
CA LEU A 183 -16.84 -17.92 14.30
C LEU A 183 -16.25 -17.16 13.11
N TYR A 184 -16.65 -15.89 12.96
CA TYR A 184 -16.22 -15.03 11.86
C TYR A 184 -15.66 -13.71 12.37
N ILE A 185 -14.35 -13.52 12.24
CA ILE A 185 -13.61 -12.35 12.70
C ILE A 185 -13.05 -11.61 11.47
N HIS A 186 -13.57 -10.42 11.17
CA HIS A 186 -13.12 -9.72 9.97
C HIS A 186 -13.12 -8.19 10.04
N HIS A 187 -12.24 -7.56 9.26
CA HIS A 187 -12.16 -6.10 9.14
C HIS A 187 -11.89 -5.39 10.48
N ASN A 188 -11.27 -6.07 11.44
CA ASN A 188 -10.92 -5.48 12.73
C ASN A 188 -9.48 -4.94 12.73
N TYR A 189 -9.21 -3.98 13.63
CA TYR A 189 -7.88 -3.41 13.87
C TYR A 189 -7.43 -3.71 15.30
N PHE A 190 -6.29 -4.37 15.46
CA PHE A 190 -5.72 -4.76 16.76
C PHE A 190 -4.38 -4.03 16.95
N THR A 191 -4.18 -3.37 18.09
CA THR A 191 -2.93 -2.66 18.40
C THR A 191 -2.50 -2.82 19.86
N GLN A 192 -1.34 -3.44 20.08
CA GLN A 192 -0.71 -3.59 21.39
C GLN A 192 0.83 -3.53 21.27
N PRO A 193 1.41 -2.37 20.89
CA PRO A 193 2.85 -2.27 20.68
C PRO A 193 3.69 -2.24 21.96
N SER A 194 3.08 -2.03 23.13
CA SER A 194 3.84 -2.02 24.37
C SER A 194 4.26 -3.44 24.74
N ALA A 195 5.57 -3.61 24.97
CA ALA A 195 6.10 -4.86 25.52
C ALA A 195 5.42 -5.21 26.85
N GLY A 196 4.96 -6.45 26.97
CA GLY A 196 4.22 -6.94 28.12
C GLY A 196 3.75 -8.38 27.92
N ASN A 197 2.93 -8.89 28.84
CA ASN A 197 2.44 -10.28 28.83
C ASN A 197 1.29 -10.50 27.83
N GLY A 198 1.34 -9.87 26.66
CA GLY A 198 0.30 -10.06 25.67
C GLY A 198 0.42 -11.42 25.04
N THR A 199 -0.47 -12.36 25.30
CA THR A 199 -0.49 -13.69 24.69
C THR A 199 -0.71 -13.61 23.18
N SER A 200 -1.91 -13.15 22.75
CA SER A 200 -2.34 -13.20 21.35
C SER A 200 -3.39 -12.15 21.01
N ALA A 201 -3.48 -11.69 19.75
CA ALA A 201 -4.61 -10.83 19.34
C ALA A 201 -5.90 -11.66 19.23
N VAL A 202 -5.81 -12.85 18.66
CA VAL A 202 -6.89 -13.85 18.61
C VAL A 202 -6.35 -15.19 19.08
N GLU A 203 -6.97 -15.77 20.10
CA GLU A 203 -6.65 -17.09 20.63
C GLU A 203 -7.84 -18.03 20.45
N ILE A 204 -7.62 -19.14 19.74
CA ILE A 204 -8.56 -20.25 19.64
C ILE A 204 -7.99 -21.42 20.42
N ALA A 205 -8.56 -21.72 21.59
CA ALA A 205 -8.01 -22.70 22.52
C ALA A 205 -8.74 -24.04 22.50
N LYS A 206 -9.68 -24.28 21.57
CA LYS A 206 -10.59 -25.45 21.52
C LYS A 206 -10.82 -25.99 20.11
N ASP A 207 -11.42 -27.18 20.03
CA ASP A 207 -11.83 -27.82 18.78
C ASP A 207 -12.98 -27.05 18.13
N LEU A 208 -12.68 -26.20 17.16
CA LEU A 208 -13.69 -25.41 16.44
C LEU A 208 -13.75 -25.78 14.96
N ARG A 209 -14.92 -25.64 14.36
CA ARG A 209 -15.13 -25.84 12.93
C ARG A 209 -15.46 -24.53 12.23
N ASN A 210 -14.93 -24.37 11.01
CA ASN A 210 -15.26 -23.27 10.10
C ASN A 210 -14.99 -21.88 10.71
N VAL A 211 -13.87 -21.75 11.43
CA VAL A 211 -13.41 -20.45 11.94
C VAL A 211 -12.81 -19.66 10.77
N ARG A 212 -13.27 -18.43 10.61
CA ARG A 212 -12.84 -17.52 9.54
C ARG A 212 -12.23 -16.26 10.15
N ILE A 213 -10.96 -15.99 9.83
CA ILE A 213 -10.21 -14.82 10.28
C ILE A 213 -9.64 -14.12 9.05
N GLU A 214 -10.25 -13.00 8.64
CA GLU A 214 -9.92 -12.37 7.35
C GLU A 214 -9.98 -10.84 7.35
N TYR A 215 -9.18 -10.21 6.50
CA TYR A 215 -9.16 -8.74 6.33
C TYR A 215 -8.87 -7.96 7.62
N ASN A 216 -8.21 -8.59 8.61
CA ASN A 216 -7.84 -7.93 9.85
C ASN A 216 -6.43 -7.32 9.74
N ARG A 217 -6.18 -6.28 10.52
CA ARG A 217 -4.84 -5.71 10.72
C ARG A 217 -4.46 -5.83 12.19
N MET A 218 -3.38 -6.54 12.48
CA MET A 218 -2.87 -6.82 13.81
C MET A 218 -1.44 -6.32 13.94
N TYR A 219 -1.17 -5.49 14.94
CA TYR A 219 0.15 -4.92 15.21
C TYR A 219 0.40 -4.92 16.72
N GLY A 220 1.31 -5.76 17.20
CA GLY A 220 1.61 -5.78 18.62
C GLY A 220 2.78 -6.67 19.00
N ASP A 221 3.17 -6.57 20.26
CA ASP A 221 4.18 -7.41 20.91
C ASP A 221 3.43 -8.56 21.61
N TRP A 222 3.44 -9.75 20.98
CA TRP A 222 2.67 -10.92 21.41
C TRP A 222 3.61 -12.09 21.78
N ASP A 223 3.47 -12.58 23.00
CA ASP A 223 4.20 -13.69 23.63
C ASP A 223 4.11 -14.98 22.84
N ASP A 224 2.98 -15.25 22.17
CA ASP A 224 2.78 -16.44 21.33
C ASP A 224 2.67 -16.06 19.84
N ALA A 225 1.51 -15.51 19.41
CA ALA A 225 1.32 -15.08 18.02
C ALA A 225 0.26 -13.97 17.86
N CYS A 226 0.18 -13.32 16.69
CA CYS A 226 -1.00 -12.49 16.42
C CYS A 226 -2.28 -13.34 16.39
N ILE A 227 -2.21 -14.49 15.71
CA ILE A 227 -3.29 -15.48 15.66
C ILE A 227 -2.73 -16.81 16.17
N GLU A 228 -3.27 -17.26 17.29
CA GLU A 228 -2.92 -18.52 17.92
C GLU A 228 -4.09 -19.51 17.83
N LEU A 229 -3.77 -20.73 17.42
CA LEU A 229 -4.68 -21.85 17.30
C LEU A 229 -4.20 -23.03 18.14
N PRO A 230 -5.12 -23.94 18.51
CA PRO A 230 -4.99 -24.66 19.76
C PRO A 230 -3.84 -25.68 19.75
N ALA A 231 -3.25 -25.89 20.92
CA ALA A 231 -2.27 -26.94 21.21
C ALA A 231 -2.92 -28.25 21.71
N ASP A 232 -2.10 -29.28 21.93
CA ASP A 232 -2.41 -30.47 22.74
C ASP A 232 -3.48 -31.43 22.20
N GLY A 233 -3.47 -31.70 20.89
CA GLY A 233 -4.36 -32.69 20.27
C GLY A 233 -5.79 -32.19 20.07
N LYS A 234 -5.93 -30.86 20.02
CA LYS A 234 -7.14 -30.16 19.61
C LYS A 234 -7.10 -29.85 18.13
N ASP A 235 -8.25 -29.92 17.48
CA ASP A 235 -8.39 -29.97 16.02
C ASP A 235 -9.39 -28.92 15.53
N CYS A 236 -8.87 -27.79 15.05
CA CYS A 236 -9.69 -26.86 14.29
C CYS A 236 -9.84 -27.34 12.83
N THR A 237 -11.08 -27.52 12.38
CA THR A 237 -11.36 -28.01 11.02
C THR A 237 -11.98 -26.93 10.14
N GLU A 238 -11.73 -26.99 8.83
CA GLU A 238 -12.27 -26.02 7.86
C GLU A 238 -11.84 -24.56 8.16
N LEU A 239 -10.64 -24.37 8.71
CA LEU A 239 -10.08 -23.04 8.99
C LEU A 239 -9.91 -22.21 7.71
N GLN A 240 -10.16 -20.90 7.82
CA GLN A 240 -9.88 -19.94 6.76
C GLN A 240 -9.19 -18.71 7.36
N ILE A 241 -7.89 -18.58 7.15
CA ILE A 241 -7.10 -17.43 7.62
C ILE A 241 -6.52 -16.74 6.40
N HIS A 242 -7.11 -15.63 5.97
CA HIS A 242 -6.66 -15.00 4.72
C HIS A 242 -6.84 -13.50 4.61
N ASN A 243 -5.99 -12.87 3.78
CA ASN A 243 -6.00 -11.43 3.53
C ASN A 243 -5.80 -10.58 4.80
N ASN A 244 -5.07 -11.09 5.80
CA ASN A 244 -4.73 -10.33 7.01
C ASN A 244 -3.37 -9.64 6.87
N HIS A 245 -3.16 -8.57 7.64
CA HIS A 245 -1.87 -7.92 7.84
C HIS A 245 -1.46 -8.05 9.31
N LEU A 246 -0.44 -8.86 9.57
CA LEU A 246 -0.06 -9.31 10.90
C LEU A 246 1.38 -8.87 11.19
N SER A 247 1.62 -8.26 12.34
CA SER A 247 2.95 -7.87 12.79
C SER A 247 3.09 -8.25 14.25
N ASN A 248 3.96 -9.23 14.51
CA ASN A 248 4.37 -9.60 15.85
C ASN A 248 5.77 -8.99 16.10
N LEU A 249 5.84 -8.11 17.09
CA LEU A 249 7.05 -7.38 17.45
C LEU A 249 7.97 -8.20 18.37
N LEU A 250 7.48 -9.29 18.97
CA LEU A 250 8.29 -10.12 19.84
C LEU A 250 9.29 -10.94 19.03
N THR A 251 10.56 -10.88 19.43
CA THR A 251 11.64 -11.64 18.81
C THR A 251 11.43 -13.15 18.97
N GLY A 252 11.57 -13.89 17.88
CA GLY A 252 11.47 -15.35 17.84
C GLY A 252 10.04 -15.90 17.83
N GLN A 253 9.02 -15.03 17.74
CA GLN A 253 7.62 -15.44 17.74
C GLN A 253 6.93 -15.39 16.38
N HIS A 254 5.79 -16.08 16.32
CA HIS A 254 5.00 -16.28 15.13
C HIS A 254 4.05 -15.12 14.85
N ALA A 255 3.72 -14.88 13.57
CA ALA A 255 2.56 -14.07 13.21
C ALA A 255 1.28 -14.92 13.24
N ILE A 256 1.37 -16.16 12.76
CA ILE A 256 0.31 -17.17 12.85
C ILE A 256 0.94 -18.45 13.37
N GLN A 257 0.34 -19.02 14.41
CA GLN A 257 0.77 -20.27 15.00
C GLN A 257 -0.38 -21.26 15.10
N ILE A 258 -0.22 -22.42 14.46
CA ILE A 258 -1.12 -23.57 14.61
C ILE A 258 -0.38 -24.67 15.36
N ASN A 259 -0.58 -24.73 16.67
CA ASN A 259 0.07 -25.69 17.57
C ASN A 259 -0.49 -27.14 17.49
N SER A 260 -1.10 -27.49 16.37
CA SER A 260 -1.72 -28.79 16.12
C SER A 260 -1.43 -29.30 14.72
N THR A 261 -1.06 -30.58 14.62
CA THR A 261 -0.77 -31.27 13.35
C THR A 261 -2.02 -31.79 12.65
N THR A 262 -3.20 -31.59 13.23
CA THR A 262 -4.47 -32.18 12.80
C THR A 262 -5.50 -31.12 12.41
N CYS A 263 -5.18 -29.84 12.63
CA CYS A 263 -5.95 -28.73 12.06
C CYS A 263 -6.00 -28.80 10.53
N THR A 264 -7.17 -28.53 9.96
CA THR A 264 -7.37 -28.51 8.50
C THR A 264 -7.94 -27.17 8.05
N GLY A 265 -7.67 -26.79 6.81
CA GLY A 265 -8.15 -25.53 6.25
C GLY A 265 -7.12 -24.87 5.35
N SER A 266 -7.22 -23.55 5.20
CA SER A 266 -6.32 -22.75 4.38
C SER A 266 -5.83 -21.49 5.09
N ILE A 267 -4.54 -21.19 4.90
CA ILE A 267 -3.88 -19.95 5.29
C ILE A 267 -3.36 -19.30 4.02
N THR A 268 -4.02 -18.24 3.53
CA THR A 268 -3.70 -17.68 2.21
C THR A 268 -3.65 -16.17 2.16
N ASN A 269 -2.80 -15.62 1.28
CA ASN A 269 -2.74 -14.19 0.99
C ASN A 269 -2.58 -13.28 2.22
N ASN A 270 -1.90 -13.75 3.27
CA ASN A 270 -1.60 -12.93 4.45
C ASN A 270 -0.27 -12.19 4.26
N MET A 271 -0.20 -10.94 4.75
CA MET A 271 1.03 -10.17 4.89
C MET A 271 1.49 -10.27 6.34
N MET A 272 2.68 -10.81 6.58
CA MET A 272 3.18 -11.08 7.93
C MET A 272 4.51 -10.38 8.16
N GLN A 273 4.70 -9.82 9.33
CA GLN A 273 5.92 -9.12 9.71
C GLN A 273 6.42 -9.68 11.04
N THR A 274 7.60 -10.28 11.04
CA THR A 274 8.28 -10.86 12.22
C THR A 274 9.79 -10.67 12.07
N ASP A 275 10.56 -10.92 13.13
CA ASP A 275 12.02 -10.76 13.17
C ASP A 275 12.79 -11.77 12.29
N THR A 276 12.22 -12.95 12.05
CA THR A 276 12.81 -13.97 11.20
C THR A 276 11.74 -14.65 10.34
N GLN A 277 12.06 -14.85 9.06
CA GLN A 277 11.18 -15.55 8.12
C GLN A 277 10.81 -16.96 8.59
N GLY A 278 11.78 -17.67 9.21
CA GLY A 278 11.59 -19.05 9.65
C GLY A 278 10.61 -19.19 10.83
N ALA A 279 10.41 -18.12 11.60
CA ALA A 279 9.45 -18.08 12.69
C ALA A 279 8.13 -17.43 12.26
N THR A 280 7.94 -16.92 11.04
CA THR A 280 6.75 -16.13 10.72
C THR A 280 5.43 -16.92 10.76
N LEU A 281 5.44 -18.15 10.25
CA LEU A 281 4.23 -18.96 10.04
C LEU A 281 4.46 -20.41 10.47
N ASP A 282 3.74 -20.85 11.49
CA ASP A 282 3.50 -22.28 11.74
C ASP A 282 2.10 -22.64 11.26
N ALA A 283 2.06 -23.38 10.15
CA ALA A 283 0.82 -23.73 9.47
C ALA A 283 0.12 -24.98 10.01
N GLY A 284 0.76 -25.75 10.90
CA GLY A 284 0.30 -27.08 11.26
C GLY A 284 0.07 -27.94 10.00
N ALA A 285 -1.15 -28.46 9.82
CA ALA A 285 -1.55 -29.21 8.62
C ALA A 285 -2.44 -28.43 7.63
N CYS A 286 -2.57 -27.11 7.78
CA CYS A 286 -3.33 -26.27 6.86
C CYS A 286 -2.62 -26.06 5.51
N PHE A 287 -3.41 -25.93 4.45
CA PHE A 287 -2.92 -25.56 3.12
C PHE A 287 -2.44 -24.10 3.11
N CYS A 288 -1.22 -23.84 2.65
CA CYS A 288 -0.64 -22.50 2.59
C CYS A 288 -0.38 -22.04 1.15
N SER A 289 -0.80 -20.82 0.80
CA SER A 289 -0.55 -20.26 -0.53
C SER A 289 -0.63 -18.72 -0.53
N GLY A 290 0.31 -18.06 -1.21
CA GLY A 290 0.28 -16.60 -1.42
C GLY A 290 0.56 -15.77 -0.17
N ASN A 291 1.03 -16.38 0.92
CA ASN A 291 1.44 -15.63 2.11
C ASN A 291 2.80 -14.97 1.88
N MET A 292 2.97 -13.75 2.41
CA MET A 292 4.14 -12.91 2.24
C MET A 292 4.72 -12.53 3.60
N TRP A 293 6.05 -12.45 3.70
CA TRP A 293 6.78 -11.98 4.88
C TRP A 293 7.53 -10.69 4.57
N LEU A 294 7.58 -9.83 5.58
CA LEU A 294 8.33 -8.58 5.65
C LEU A 294 9.20 -8.61 6.92
N ASP A 295 10.43 -8.10 6.82
CA ASP A 295 11.31 -7.98 7.98
C ASP A 295 10.83 -6.87 8.95
N VAL A 296 11.10 -7.04 10.24
CA VAL A 296 10.86 -6.06 11.31
C VAL A 296 12.12 -5.22 11.60
N ASP A 297 13.31 -5.60 11.11
CA ASP A 297 14.61 -5.10 11.58
C ASP A 297 14.94 -3.60 11.32
N GLY A 298 13.99 -2.83 10.79
CA GLY A 298 14.14 -1.39 10.53
C GLY A 298 15.09 -1.07 9.38
N SER A 299 15.61 -2.08 8.68
CA SER A 299 16.17 -1.91 7.36
C SER A 299 15.01 -1.65 6.39
N ASN A 300 15.21 -0.76 5.42
CA ASN A 300 14.18 -0.38 4.46
C ASN A 300 13.98 -1.49 3.42
N ASP A 301 13.51 -2.66 3.83
CA ASP A 301 13.18 -3.74 2.91
C ASP A 301 12.04 -3.28 1.98
N GLU A 302 12.37 -3.17 0.69
CA GLU A 302 11.46 -2.62 -0.31
C GLU A 302 10.41 -3.64 -0.80
N GLU A 303 10.62 -4.93 -0.56
CA GLU A 303 9.77 -6.01 -1.09
C GLU A 303 9.48 -7.12 -0.07
N ALA A 304 8.21 -7.50 0.06
CA ALA A 304 7.81 -8.69 0.79
C ALA A 304 8.24 -9.94 0.01
N ILE A 305 8.66 -11.00 0.71
CA ILE A 305 9.02 -12.29 0.09
C ILE A 305 8.01 -13.38 0.43
N PRO A 306 7.74 -14.34 -0.48
CA PRO A 306 6.81 -15.42 -0.19
C PRO A 306 7.23 -16.27 1.02
N VAL A 307 6.27 -16.57 1.90
CA VAL A 307 6.41 -17.58 2.95
C VAL A 307 5.75 -18.86 2.45
N ASN A 308 6.57 -19.79 1.99
CA ASN A 308 6.11 -21.15 1.82
C ASN A 308 6.21 -21.85 3.17
N ALA A 309 5.13 -22.48 3.61
CA ALA A 309 5.18 -23.35 4.77
C ALA A 309 6.34 -24.34 4.57
N VAL A 310 7.29 -24.36 5.50
CA VAL A 310 8.27 -25.44 5.57
C VAL A 310 7.45 -26.66 5.96
N ILE A 311 7.00 -27.41 4.96
CA ILE A 311 6.31 -28.68 5.17
C ILE A 311 7.29 -29.54 5.98
N SER A 312 7.04 -29.71 7.29
CA SER A 312 7.88 -30.57 8.13
C SER A 312 7.74 -32.05 7.75
N GLY A 313 6.75 -32.36 6.92
CA GLY A 313 6.75 -33.55 6.08
C GLY A 313 7.86 -33.42 5.04
N THR A 314 8.97 -34.13 5.29
CA THR A 314 10.02 -34.42 4.32
C THR A 314 9.36 -34.56 2.95
N ILE A 315 9.53 -33.56 2.05
CA ILE A 315 9.37 -33.86 0.62
C ILE A 315 10.25 -35.09 0.46
N PRO A 316 9.74 -36.23 -0.03
CA PRO A 316 10.60 -37.30 -0.45
C PRO A 316 11.38 -36.73 -1.63
N THR A 317 12.42 -35.94 -1.32
CA THR A 317 13.59 -35.85 -2.14
C THR A 317 13.97 -37.30 -2.25
N GLY A 318 13.73 -37.87 -3.42
CA GLY A 318 14.24 -39.17 -3.78
C GLY A 318 15.73 -39.09 -3.56
N ASN A 319 16.16 -39.46 -2.35
CA ASN A 319 17.49 -39.89 -2.09
C ASN A 319 17.53 -41.25 -2.77
N ASP A 320 17.79 -41.23 -4.08
CA ASP A 320 18.61 -42.22 -4.77
C ASP A 320 19.95 -42.28 -4.02
N ALA A 321 19.91 -42.79 -2.79
CA ALA A 321 21.08 -43.32 -2.13
C ALA A 321 21.38 -44.63 -2.85
N VAL A 322 22.05 -44.52 -4.00
CA VAL A 322 22.85 -45.62 -4.52
C VAL A 322 23.80 -46.02 -3.40
N PRO A 323 23.70 -47.24 -2.84
CA PRO A 323 24.64 -47.69 -1.82
C PRO A 323 26.01 -47.75 -2.47
N THR A 324 26.88 -46.82 -2.11
CA THR A 324 28.29 -46.88 -2.47
C THR A 324 28.96 -47.78 -1.45
N ILE A 325 29.27 -49.00 -1.92
CA ILE A 325 30.28 -49.93 -1.40
C ILE A 325 29.76 -50.94 -0.37
N ASP A 326 29.61 -52.15 -0.89
CA ASP A 326 29.66 -53.42 -0.18
C ASP A 326 31.11 -53.66 0.33
N THR A 327 31.25 -53.88 1.63
CA THR A 327 32.53 -54.25 2.26
C THR A 327 32.53 -55.75 2.54
N THR A 328 33.59 -56.41 2.09
CA THR A 328 33.83 -57.85 1.85
C THR A 328 33.61 -58.85 3.00
N ASP A 329 32.91 -58.52 4.09
CA ASP A 329 32.67 -59.46 5.19
C ASP A 329 31.22 -59.91 5.27
N ASN A 330 30.98 -61.00 4.56
CA ASN A 330 29.73 -61.73 4.46
C ASN A 330 29.38 -62.52 5.73
N VAL A 331 28.64 -61.89 6.65
CA VAL A 331 28.20 -62.53 7.91
C VAL A 331 26.68 -62.50 8.09
N LEU A 332 25.89 -61.98 7.13
CA LEU A 332 24.42 -61.94 7.23
C LEU A 332 23.74 -62.41 5.95
N THR A 333 22.55 -62.98 6.10
CA THR A 333 21.70 -63.65 5.09
C THR A 333 21.37 -62.86 3.82
N ALA A 334 21.76 -61.58 3.73
CA ALA A 334 21.71 -60.80 2.49
C ALA A 334 22.75 -61.28 1.45
N ASP A 335 23.79 -62.00 1.88
CA ASP A 335 24.86 -62.48 1.01
C ASP A 335 24.49 -63.72 0.17
N VAL A 336 23.45 -64.46 0.56
CA VAL A 336 23.04 -65.67 -0.18
C VAL A 336 22.35 -65.32 -1.51
N LEU A 337 21.84 -64.09 -1.65
CA LEU A 337 21.11 -63.65 -2.84
C LEU A 337 22.02 -63.09 -3.94
N GLY A 338 23.23 -62.63 -3.62
CA GLY A 338 24.15 -62.00 -4.58
C GLY A 338 23.67 -60.63 -5.05
N ASN A 339 24.55 -59.86 -5.69
CA ASN A 339 24.23 -58.54 -6.23
C ASN A 339 24.05 -58.58 -7.76
N LYS A 340 23.55 -57.48 -8.34
CA LYS A 340 23.28 -57.38 -9.80
C LYS A 340 24.53 -57.54 -10.68
N GLU A 341 25.72 -57.38 -10.11
CA GLU A 341 27.01 -57.40 -10.82
C GLU A 341 27.67 -58.79 -10.82
N ASP A 342 27.13 -59.75 -10.06
CA ASP A 342 27.61 -61.14 -10.07
C ASP A 342 27.58 -61.73 -11.49
N ALA A 343 28.74 -62.24 -11.93
CA ALA A 343 28.87 -62.89 -13.22
C ALA A 343 28.03 -64.19 -13.28
N ALA A 344 27.52 -64.53 -14.46
CA ALA A 344 26.82 -65.80 -14.67
C ALA A 344 27.76 -66.98 -14.35
N ALA A 345 27.22 -68.00 -13.69
CA ALA A 345 28.00 -69.17 -13.30
C ALA A 345 28.56 -69.89 -14.55
N VAL A 346 29.89 -70.04 -14.59
CA VAL A 346 30.58 -70.73 -15.69
C VAL A 346 30.68 -72.22 -15.34
N GLY A 347 29.57 -72.94 -15.47
CA GLY A 347 29.52 -74.40 -15.26
C GLY A 347 28.32 -74.87 -14.41
N PRO A 348 28.29 -76.17 -14.02
CA PRO A 348 27.29 -76.72 -13.13
C PRO A 348 27.46 -76.14 -11.71
N VAL A 349 26.35 -75.64 -11.16
CA VAL A 349 26.28 -74.84 -9.92
C VAL A 349 26.95 -75.54 -8.73
N SER A 350 27.88 -74.86 -8.07
CA SER A 350 28.49 -75.30 -6.81
C SER A 350 27.76 -74.73 -5.59
N THR A 351 27.95 -75.30 -4.40
CA THR A 351 27.32 -74.84 -3.13
C THR A 351 27.87 -73.49 -2.62
N THR A 352 28.61 -72.76 -3.44
CA THR A 352 29.33 -71.53 -3.10
C THR A 352 28.97 -70.35 -4.00
N GLU A 353 28.06 -70.52 -4.96
CA GLU A 353 27.63 -69.46 -5.89
C GLU A 353 26.26 -68.88 -5.50
N SER A 354 26.06 -67.57 -5.75
CA SER A 354 24.84 -66.85 -5.36
C SER A 354 23.61 -67.24 -6.19
N GLY A 355 22.41 -67.07 -5.62
CA GLY A 355 21.14 -67.38 -6.31
C GLY A 355 20.93 -66.60 -7.61
N ILE A 356 21.47 -65.38 -7.73
CA ILE A 356 21.37 -64.56 -8.95
C ILE A 356 22.21 -65.10 -10.11
N ALA A 357 23.37 -65.72 -9.86
CA ALA A 357 24.18 -66.33 -10.92
C ALA A 357 23.43 -67.50 -11.60
N PHE A 358 22.64 -68.26 -10.83
CA PHE A 358 21.77 -69.33 -11.35
C PHE A 358 20.57 -68.79 -12.14
N ILE A 359 19.94 -67.71 -11.66
CA ILE A 359 18.81 -67.08 -12.36
C ILE A 359 19.28 -66.53 -13.71
N LYS A 360 20.44 -65.86 -13.78
CA LYS A 360 21.00 -65.34 -15.04
C LYS A 360 21.27 -66.44 -16.07
N GLN A 361 21.84 -67.57 -15.65
CA GLN A 361 22.09 -68.72 -16.54
C GLN A 361 20.81 -69.32 -17.12
N ASN A 362 19.73 -69.43 -16.32
CA ASN A 362 18.46 -69.98 -16.78
C ASN A 362 17.63 -68.99 -17.61
N VAL A 363 17.75 -67.69 -17.34
CA VAL A 363 17.09 -66.63 -18.13
C VAL A 363 17.72 -66.52 -19.52
N GLU A 364 19.04 -66.63 -19.65
CA GLU A 364 19.70 -66.70 -20.98
C GLU A 364 19.30 -67.95 -21.77
N ALA A 365 19.14 -69.11 -21.10
CA ALA A 365 18.68 -70.34 -21.75
C ALA A 365 17.18 -70.30 -22.13
N GLY A 366 16.35 -69.56 -21.37
CA GLY A 366 14.91 -69.40 -21.60
C GLY A 366 14.53 -68.32 -22.64
N ILE A 367 15.45 -67.41 -22.97
CA ILE A 367 15.23 -66.28 -23.90
C ILE A 367 15.44 -66.66 -25.38
N SER A 368 15.72 -67.93 -25.71
CA SER A 368 15.66 -68.43 -27.10
C SER A 368 14.23 -68.50 -27.68
N LEU A 369 13.19 -68.09 -26.93
CA LEU A 369 11.80 -67.97 -27.38
C LEU A 369 11.39 -66.52 -27.73
N ILE A 370 12.34 -65.58 -27.88
CA ILE A 370 12.07 -64.21 -28.35
C ILE A 370 12.23 -64.14 -29.88
N ALA A 371 11.39 -64.89 -30.58
CA ALA A 371 11.11 -64.64 -32.00
C ALA A 371 9.69 -64.07 -32.21
N LEU A 372 8.90 -63.91 -31.13
CA LEU A 372 7.53 -63.40 -31.17
C LEU A 372 7.39 -61.91 -30.79
N HIS A 373 8.46 -61.23 -30.37
CA HIS A 373 8.45 -59.80 -30.02
C HIS A 373 9.35 -58.94 -30.91
N ALA A 374 9.76 -59.45 -32.08
CA ALA A 374 10.45 -58.62 -33.06
C ALA A 374 9.43 -57.64 -33.66
N VAL A 375 9.49 -56.38 -33.23
CA VAL A 375 8.72 -55.27 -33.81
C VAL A 375 9.08 -55.19 -35.30
N PRO A 376 8.14 -55.43 -36.24
CA PRO A 376 8.44 -55.34 -37.66
C PRO A 376 8.91 -53.93 -38.02
N ALA A 377 9.85 -53.81 -38.94
CA ALA A 377 10.38 -52.49 -39.33
C ALA A 377 9.32 -51.60 -40.03
N LYS A 378 8.23 -52.18 -40.54
CA LYS A 378 7.18 -51.48 -41.26
C LYS A 378 5.81 -52.10 -40.95
N ASP A 379 4.81 -51.25 -40.79
CA ASP A 379 3.41 -51.65 -40.69
C ASP A 379 2.97 -52.38 -41.96
N THR A 380 2.27 -53.50 -41.78
CA THR A 380 1.70 -54.30 -42.87
C THR A 380 0.20 -54.24 -42.73
N THR A 381 -0.52 -54.06 -43.84
CA THR A 381 -1.99 -53.85 -43.90
C THR A 381 -2.86 -54.97 -43.32
N ASP A 382 -2.26 -56.01 -42.76
CA ASP A 382 -2.97 -57.14 -42.19
C ASP A 382 -2.78 -57.06 -40.67
N ASP A 383 -3.83 -56.65 -39.94
CA ASP A 383 -3.90 -56.51 -38.47
C ASP A 383 -3.80 -57.87 -37.73
N VAL A 384 -2.73 -58.62 -37.98
CA VAL A 384 -2.57 -60.00 -37.49
C VAL A 384 -1.93 -59.99 -36.10
N ASN A 385 -1.20 -58.92 -35.74
CA ASN A 385 -0.56 -58.80 -34.43
C ASN A 385 -1.03 -57.54 -33.69
N MET A 386 -1.02 -57.62 -32.35
CA MET A 386 -1.42 -56.52 -31.46
C MET A 386 -0.53 -55.27 -31.61
N SER A 387 0.68 -55.44 -32.16
CA SER A 387 1.59 -54.35 -32.51
C SER A 387 1.08 -53.48 -33.65
N ASP A 388 0.28 -54.05 -34.55
CA ASP A 388 -0.23 -53.39 -35.76
C ASP A 388 -1.41 -52.49 -35.37
N VAL A 389 -2.23 -52.94 -34.41
CA VAL A 389 -3.35 -52.17 -33.83
C VAL A 389 -2.88 -50.96 -32.99
N ILE A 390 -1.78 -51.11 -32.26
CA ILE A 390 -1.26 -50.04 -31.38
C ILE A 390 -0.56 -48.95 -32.20
N GLY A 391 0.19 -49.33 -33.25
CA GLY A 391 0.97 -48.41 -34.07
C GLY A 391 2.31 -47.99 -33.45
N LYS A 392 3.11 -47.25 -34.22
CA LYS A 392 4.40 -46.69 -33.78
C LYS A 392 4.33 -45.20 -33.55
N LYS A 393 5.28 -44.69 -32.76
CA LYS A 393 5.50 -43.23 -32.59
C LYS A 393 5.74 -42.48 -33.90
N GLU A 394 6.17 -43.18 -34.95
CA GLU A 394 6.48 -42.62 -36.27
C GLU A 394 5.27 -42.57 -37.22
N ASP A 395 4.13 -43.15 -36.85
CA ASP A 395 2.93 -43.17 -37.70
C ASP A 395 2.43 -41.74 -37.93
N ASP A 396 2.09 -41.40 -39.17
CA ASP A 396 1.55 -40.08 -39.50
C ASP A 396 0.16 -39.88 -38.85
N ALA A 397 -0.22 -38.63 -38.59
CA ALA A 397 -1.56 -38.32 -38.09
C ALA A 397 -2.62 -38.74 -39.12
N ALA A 398 -3.73 -39.32 -38.64
CA ALA A 398 -4.83 -39.73 -39.52
C ALA A 398 -5.41 -38.51 -40.26
N VAL A 399 -5.58 -38.61 -41.57
CA VAL A 399 -6.11 -37.52 -42.41
C VAL A 399 -7.60 -37.77 -42.66
N GLY A 400 -8.46 -37.16 -41.86
CA GLY A 400 -9.93 -37.23 -42.02
C GLY A 400 -10.63 -38.07 -40.95
N ALA A 401 -11.78 -38.66 -41.29
CA ALA A 401 -12.51 -39.51 -40.36
C ALA A 401 -11.80 -40.87 -40.22
N VAL A 402 -11.50 -41.25 -38.99
CA VAL A 402 -10.73 -42.46 -38.65
C VAL A 402 -11.37 -43.71 -39.25
N SER A 403 -10.59 -44.43 -40.04
CA SER A 403 -10.93 -45.70 -40.66
C SER A 403 -10.47 -46.89 -39.80
N THR A 404 -10.93 -48.10 -40.11
CA THR A 404 -10.54 -49.33 -39.39
C THR A 404 -9.11 -49.78 -39.67
N THR A 405 -8.35 -49.03 -40.46
CA THR A 405 -7.00 -49.37 -40.94
C THR A 405 -5.92 -48.44 -40.39
N GLU A 406 -6.27 -47.48 -39.54
CA GLU A 406 -5.32 -46.53 -38.93
C GLU A 406 -5.06 -46.90 -37.46
N SER A 407 -3.81 -46.74 -37.03
CA SER A 407 -3.38 -47.11 -35.68
C SER A 407 -3.93 -46.16 -34.60
N LEU A 408 -3.97 -46.64 -33.35
CA LEU A 408 -4.39 -45.82 -32.21
C LEU A 408 -3.49 -44.57 -32.03
N VAL A 409 -2.19 -44.69 -32.33
CA VAL A 409 -1.25 -43.57 -32.26
C VAL A 409 -1.57 -42.49 -33.30
N ALA A 410 -1.96 -42.85 -34.52
CA ALA A 410 -2.37 -41.90 -35.55
C ALA A 410 -3.62 -41.09 -35.14
N PHE A 411 -4.57 -41.73 -34.44
CA PHE A 411 -5.76 -41.08 -33.88
C PHE A 411 -5.44 -40.11 -32.73
N VAL A 412 -4.56 -40.53 -31.81
CA VAL A 412 -4.14 -39.66 -30.70
C VAL A 412 -3.43 -38.41 -31.25
N LYS A 413 -2.56 -38.56 -32.27
CA LYS A 413 -1.90 -37.42 -32.91
C LYS A 413 -2.89 -36.43 -33.53
N GLN A 414 -3.90 -36.91 -34.24
CA GLN A 414 -4.94 -36.06 -34.84
C GLN A 414 -5.70 -35.23 -33.79
N ASN A 415 -6.08 -35.83 -32.67
CA ASN A 415 -6.79 -35.12 -31.60
C ASN A 415 -5.90 -34.11 -30.86
N VAL A 416 -4.62 -34.43 -30.69
CA VAL A 416 -3.64 -33.51 -30.09
C VAL A 416 -3.40 -32.32 -31.02
N GLU A 417 -3.29 -32.52 -32.34
CA GLU A 417 -3.17 -31.44 -33.31
C GLU A 417 -4.42 -30.55 -33.36
N ALA A 418 -5.62 -31.13 -33.31
CA ALA A 418 -6.87 -30.38 -33.23
C ALA A 418 -6.98 -29.56 -31.93
N GLY A 419 -6.54 -30.12 -30.80
CA GLY A 419 -6.47 -29.40 -29.52
C GLY A 419 -5.45 -28.26 -29.52
N LEU A 420 -4.29 -28.45 -30.17
CA LEU A 420 -3.27 -27.41 -30.36
C LEU A 420 -3.75 -26.28 -31.28
N SER A 421 -4.63 -26.56 -32.25
CA SER A 421 -5.26 -25.51 -33.07
C SER A 421 -6.11 -24.53 -32.25
N LEU A 422 -6.61 -24.93 -31.08
CA LEU A 422 -7.34 -24.02 -30.18
C LEU A 422 -6.39 -23.02 -29.50
N VAL A 423 -5.11 -23.37 -29.35
CA VAL A 423 -4.06 -22.47 -28.85
C VAL A 423 -3.72 -21.38 -29.88
N ALA A 424 -3.93 -21.65 -31.18
CA ALA A 424 -3.75 -20.65 -32.22
C ALA A 424 -4.78 -19.51 -32.17
N LEU A 425 -5.96 -19.72 -31.56
CA LEU A 425 -6.93 -18.65 -31.27
C LEU A 425 -6.47 -17.74 -30.11
N HIS A 426 -5.45 -18.13 -29.35
CA HIS A 426 -4.81 -17.31 -28.33
C HIS A 426 -3.47 -16.71 -28.79
N ALA A 427 -3.00 -17.04 -30.00
CA ALA A 427 -1.78 -16.48 -30.53
C ALA A 427 -2.03 -15.04 -30.96
N VAL A 428 -1.42 -14.08 -30.25
CA VAL A 428 -1.53 -12.66 -30.56
C VAL A 428 -0.92 -12.39 -31.95
N PRO A 429 -1.71 -11.99 -32.97
CA PRO A 429 -1.19 -11.72 -34.33
C PRO A 429 -0.08 -10.69 -34.30
N ALA A 430 0.89 -10.70 -35.21
CA ALA A 430 1.99 -9.73 -35.16
C ALA A 430 1.54 -8.26 -35.38
N LYS A 431 0.42 -8.04 -36.06
CA LYS A 431 -0.15 -6.74 -36.39
C LYS A 431 -1.67 -6.82 -36.42
N ASP A 432 -2.34 -5.74 -36.02
CA ASP A 432 -3.78 -5.58 -36.15
C ASP A 432 -4.22 -5.73 -37.62
N THR A 433 -5.34 -6.43 -37.82
CA THR A 433 -5.96 -6.61 -39.14
C THR A 433 -7.33 -5.97 -39.10
N THR A 434 -7.74 -5.34 -40.19
CA THR A 434 -9.03 -4.61 -40.30
C THR A 434 -10.29 -5.45 -40.09
N ASP A 435 -10.14 -6.76 -39.95
CA ASP A 435 -11.23 -7.68 -39.83
C ASP A 435 -11.29 -8.10 -38.35
N ASP A 436 -12.24 -7.54 -37.58
CA ASP A 436 -12.49 -7.81 -36.15
C ASP A 436 -12.98 -9.25 -35.91
N VAL A 437 -12.25 -10.24 -36.42
CA VAL A 437 -12.67 -11.64 -36.43
C VAL A 437 -12.33 -12.30 -35.09
N ASN A 438 -11.35 -11.78 -34.35
CA ASN A 438 -10.93 -12.30 -33.05
C ASN A 438 -11.00 -11.24 -31.94
N MET A 439 -11.19 -11.69 -30.69
CA MET A 439 -11.16 -10.78 -29.51
C MET A 439 -9.84 -10.01 -29.37
N SER A 440 -8.74 -10.54 -29.91
CA SER A 440 -7.44 -9.86 -29.90
C SER A 440 -7.40 -8.61 -30.76
N ASP A 441 -8.20 -8.57 -31.83
CA ASP A 441 -8.27 -7.44 -32.77
C ASP A 441 -9.01 -6.27 -32.10
N VAL A 442 -10.03 -6.59 -31.29
CA VAL A 442 -10.78 -5.61 -30.48
C VAL A 442 -9.92 -5.02 -29.34
N ILE A 443 -9.09 -5.85 -28.68
CA ILE A 443 -8.26 -5.38 -27.56
C ILE A 443 -7.06 -4.55 -28.08
N GLY A 444 -6.37 -5.02 -29.12
CA GLY A 444 -5.17 -4.38 -29.66
C GLY A 444 -3.87 -4.71 -28.93
N LYS A 445 -2.78 -4.11 -29.39
CA LYS A 445 -1.41 -4.30 -28.88
C LYS A 445 -0.82 -3.06 -28.26
N LYS A 446 0.21 -3.27 -27.43
CA LYS A 446 1.07 -2.20 -26.94
C LYS A 446 1.79 -1.44 -28.06
N GLU A 447 1.96 -2.00 -29.25
CA GLU A 447 2.55 -1.31 -30.39
C GLU A 447 1.58 -0.48 -31.23
N ASP A 448 0.25 -0.58 -31.02
CA ASP A 448 -0.74 0.14 -31.84
C ASP A 448 -0.58 1.65 -31.71
N ASP A 449 -0.68 2.40 -32.80
CA ASP A 449 -0.63 3.86 -32.73
C ASP A 449 -1.83 4.43 -31.95
N ALA A 450 -1.67 5.60 -31.33
CA ALA A 450 -2.80 6.26 -30.69
C ALA A 450 -3.86 6.64 -31.75
N ALA A 451 -5.14 6.47 -31.41
CA ALA A 451 -6.23 6.87 -32.30
C ALA A 451 -6.15 8.38 -32.61
N VAL A 452 -6.36 8.74 -33.88
CA VAL A 452 -6.31 10.13 -34.33
C VAL A 452 -7.74 10.63 -34.56
N GLY A 453 -8.28 11.40 -33.61
CA GLY A 453 -9.63 11.95 -33.67
C GLY A 453 -10.69 11.07 -33.00
N ALA A 454 -11.92 11.06 -33.51
CA ALA A 454 -12.97 10.23 -32.93
C ALA A 454 -12.70 8.74 -33.22
N VAL A 455 -12.69 7.92 -32.17
CA VAL A 455 -12.43 6.48 -32.29
C VAL A 455 -13.41 5.84 -33.25
N SER A 456 -12.87 5.26 -34.32
CA SER A 456 -13.61 4.54 -35.34
C SER A 456 -13.89 3.10 -34.91
N THR A 457 -14.77 2.41 -35.63
CA THR A 457 -15.07 0.99 -35.37
C THR A 457 -13.92 0.06 -35.77
N THR A 458 -12.79 0.58 -36.24
CA THR A 458 -11.65 -0.19 -36.73
C THR A 458 -10.38 0.04 -35.90
N GLU A 459 -10.48 0.78 -34.78
CA GLU A 459 -9.37 1.06 -33.88
C GLU A 459 -9.52 0.27 -32.58
N SER A 460 -8.40 -0.24 -32.07
CA SER A 460 -8.37 -1.09 -30.88
C SER A 460 -8.60 -0.33 -29.56
N LEU A 461 -8.96 -1.06 -28.51
CA LEU A 461 -9.08 -0.48 -27.17
C LEU A 461 -7.75 0.12 -26.69
N VAL A 462 -6.60 -0.48 -27.03
CA VAL A 462 -5.28 0.07 -26.69
C VAL A 462 -5.02 1.38 -27.44
N ALA A 463 -5.43 1.53 -28.70
CA ALA A 463 -5.32 2.80 -29.44
C ALA A 463 -6.13 3.92 -28.75
N PHE A 464 -7.31 3.60 -28.22
CA PHE A 464 -8.12 4.55 -27.43
C PHE A 464 -7.46 4.89 -26.08
N VAL A 465 -6.98 3.90 -25.34
CA VAL A 465 -6.29 4.12 -24.06
C VAL A 465 -5.05 5.00 -24.27
N LYS A 466 -4.29 4.77 -25.34
CA LYS A 466 -3.14 5.62 -25.71
C LYS A 466 -3.54 7.04 -26.07
N GLN A 467 -4.66 7.23 -26.78
CA GLN A 467 -5.19 8.57 -27.06
C GLN A 467 -5.53 9.32 -25.76
N VAL A 468 -6.25 8.68 -24.84
CA VAL A 468 -6.59 9.25 -23.53
C VAL A 468 -5.33 9.59 -22.74
N ILE A 469 -4.36 8.68 -22.66
CA ILE A 469 -3.09 8.94 -21.99
C ILE A 469 -2.33 10.10 -22.65
N ASN A 470 -2.20 10.11 -23.98
CA ASN A 470 -1.48 11.18 -24.69
C ASN A 470 -2.13 12.54 -24.48
N SER A 471 -3.46 12.63 -24.43
CA SER A 471 -4.16 13.88 -24.10
C SER A 471 -3.92 14.39 -22.67
N THR A 472 -3.34 13.56 -21.78
CA THR A 472 -2.96 13.95 -20.41
C THR A 472 -1.46 14.24 -20.25
N ILE A 473 -0.63 13.93 -21.25
CA ILE A 473 0.81 14.18 -21.21
C ILE A 473 1.06 15.60 -21.74
N VAL A 474 1.72 16.43 -20.93
CA VAL A 474 2.13 17.77 -21.36
C VAL A 474 3.28 17.63 -22.38
N PRO A 475 3.13 18.14 -23.61
CA PRO A 475 4.13 17.98 -24.66
C PRO A 475 5.44 18.73 -24.34
N ALA A 476 6.54 18.23 -24.90
CA ALA A 476 7.87 18.81 -24.73
C ALA A 476 8.07 20.13 -25.49
N ALA A 477 7.13 20.53 -26.36
CA ALA A 477 7.07 21.84 -26.99
C ALA A 477 5.61 22.21 -27.29
N ASP A 478 5.28 23.48 -27.12
CA ASP A 478 4.00 24.07 -27.52
C ASP A 478 3.81 23.97 -29.05
N THR A 479 2.63 23.56 -29.49
CA THR A 479 2.22 23.62 -30.90
C THR A 479 1.27 24.80 -31.09
N THR A 480 1.45 25.57 -32.17
CA THR A 480 0.76 26.85 -32.39
C THR A 480 -0.76 26.76 -32.48
N ASP A 481 -1.32 25.56 -32.55
CA ASP A 481 -2.70 25.35 -32.96
C ASP A 481 -3.66 25.12 -31.78
N ASN A 482 -3.16 25.07 -30.53
CA ASN A 482 -3.97 24.94 -29.30
C ASN A 482 -5.05 23.85 -29.39
N VAL A 483 -4.72 22.73 -30.03
CA VAL A 483 -5.67 21.64 -30.31
C VAL A 483 -5.81 20.75 -29.08
N GLU A 484 -4.77 20.65 -28.27
CA GLU A 484 -4.72 19.81 -27.08
C GLU A 484 -4.59 20.64 -25.80
N VAL A 485 -5.07 20.11 -24.68
CA VAL A 485 -4.96 20.78 -23.35
C VAL A 485 -3.48 21.03 -22.99
N GLY A 486 -2.57 20.19 -23.48
CA GLY A 486 -1.13 20.34 -23.32
C GLY A 486 -0.57 21.60 -23.97
N ASP A 487 -1.08 22.02 -25.13
CA ASP A 487 -0.68 23.25 -25.81
C ASP A 487 -1.12 24.49 -24.99
N VAL A 488 -2.36 24.46 -24.47
CA VAL A 488 -2.92 25.57 -23.68
C VAL A 488 -2.15 25.79 -22.37
N ILE A 489 -1.76 24.70 -21.68
CA ILE A 489 -0.98 24.79 -20.44
C ILE A 489 0.46 25.23 -20.73
N GLY A 490 1.08 24.64 -21.77
CA GLY A 490 2.47 24.84 -22.12
C GLY A 490 3.45 24.12 -21.21
N ASN A 491 4.75 24.34 -21.41
CA ASN A 491 5.80 23.74 -20.60
C ASN A 491 6.85 24.74 -20.11
N LYS A 492 7.75 24.26 -19.25
CA LYS A 492 8.79 25.11 -18.63
C LYS A 492 9.80 25.67 -19.62
N THR A 493 9.88 25.19 -20.85
CA THR A 493 10.78 25.71 -21.89
C THR A 493 10.16 26.79 -22.77
N ASP A 494 8.83 27.00 -22.72
CA ASP A 494 8.15 28.03 -23.51
C ASP A 494 8.74 29.41 -23.27
N ALA A 495 8.88 30.22 -24.33
CA ALA A 495 9.30 31.60 -24.18
C ALA A 495 8.25 32.41 -23.38
N ALA A 496 8.67 33.47 -22.69
CA ALA A 496 7.70 34.42 -22.14
C ALA A 496 6.93 35.07 -23.29
N ALA A 497 5.63 35.30 -23.11
CA ALA A 497 4.83 36.02 -24.09
C ALA A 497 5.39 37.44 -24.28
N ASP A 498 5.46 37.89 -25.54
CA ASP A 498 5.93 39.23 -25.90
C ASP A 498 4.72 40.16 -26.12
N GLY A 499 4.45 41.05 -25.15
CA GLY A 499 3.36 42.02 -25.26
C GLY A 499 1.98 41.49 -24.84
N ILE A 500 0.92 41.79 -25.59
CA ILE A 500 -0.43 41.33 -25.21
C ILE A 500 -0.54 39.85 -25.54
N VAL A 501 -0.86 39.01 -24.54
CA VAL A 501 -1.13 37.58 -24.73
C VAL A 501 -2.16 37.40 -25.85
N SER A 502 -1.75 36.68 -26.89
CA SER A 502 -2.58 36.35 -28.03
C SER A 502 -3.26 34.98 -27.85
N ALA A 503 -3.99 34.53 -28.86
CA ALA A 503 -4.68 33.24 -28.83
C ALA A 503 -3.74 32.03 -29.05
N THR A 504 -2.43 32.26 -29.24
CA THR A 504 -1.46 31.21 -29.57
C THR A 504 -0.42 30.96 -28.49
N GLU A 505 -0.32 31.78 -27.43
CA GLU A 505 0.62 31.53 -26.33
C GLU A 505 0.00 30.71 -25.20
N SER A 506 0.83 29.85 -24.60
CA SER A 506 0.46 29.05 -23.43
C SER A 506 0.30 29.86 -22.13
N ILE A 507 -0.39 29.27 -21.14
CA ILE A 507 -0.50 29.84 -19.78
C ILE A 507 0.87 29.99 -19.12
N MET A 508 1.82 29.08 -19.41
CA MET A 508 3.19 29.19 -18.90
C MET A 508 3.93 30.39 -19.51
N ALA A 509 3.77 30.66 -20.81
CA ALA A 509 4.31 31.85 -21.46
C ALA A 509 3.77 33.14 -20.82
N TYR A 510 2.47 33.19 -20.51
CA TYR A 510 1.86 34.31 -19.78
C TYR A 510 2.39 34.45 -18.35
N SER A 511 2.50 33.33 -17.62
CA SER A 511 3.02 33.32 -16.25
C SER A 511 4.46 33.84 -16.20
N LYS A 512 5.30 33.46 -17.18
CA LYS A 512 6.67 33.98 -17.33
C LYS A 512 6.68 35.47 -17.64
N GLN A 513 5.78 35.94 -18.50
CA GLN A 513 5.65 37.36 -18.78
C GLN A 513 5.29 38.16 -17.52
N LEU A 514 4.33 37.68 -16.72
CA LEU A 514 3.95 38.32 -15.45
C LEU A 514 5.13 38.40 -14.48
N VAL A 515 5.92 37.33 -14.35
CA VAL A 515 7.13 37.32 -13.53
C VAL A 515 8.19 38.29 -14.07
N THR A 516 8.36 38.37 -15.41
CA THR A 516 9.35 39.26 -16.04
C THR A 516 8.96 40.74 -15.93
N THR A 517 7.66 41.03 -15.93
CA THR A 517 7.10 42.39 -15.81
C THR A 517 6.96 42.83 -14.34
N ALA A 518 7.10 41.91 -13.38
CA ALA A 518 7.07 42.25 -11.96
C ALA A 518 8.27 43.15 -11.60
N LYS A 519 8.05 44.03 -10.61
CA LYS A 519 9.11 44.88 -10.05
C LYS A 519 10.26 44.01 -9.54
N GLN A 520 11.45 44.23 -10.06
CA GLN A 520 12.67 43.50 -9.72
C GLN A 520 13.49 44.31 -8.71
N ARG A 521 14.36 43.62 -7.97
CA ARG A 521 15.24 44.21 -6.96
C ARG A 521 16.65 43.64 -7.13
N VAL A 522 17.63 44.52 -7.20
CA VAL A 522 19.06 44.18 -7.19
C VAL A 522 19.74 44.93 -6.07
N THR A 523 20.70 44.29 -5.41
CA THR A 523 21.45 44.87 -4.30
C THR A 523 22.94 44.81 -4.61
N HIS A 524 23.64 45.93 -4.41
CA HIS A 524 25.08 46.03 -4.53
C HIS A 524 25.64 46.53 -3.20
N SER A 525 26.42 45.67 -2.53
CA SER A 525 27.09 45.99 -1.28
C SER A 525 28.46 46.56 -1.59
N VAL A 526 28.72 47.79 -1.17
CA VAL A 526 29.98 48.50 -1.40
C VAL A 526 30.71 48.64 -0.08
N THR A 527 31.92 48.09 0.01
CA THR A 527 32.81 48.24 1.16
C THR A 527 33.86 49.31 0.85
N PHE A 528 33.80 50.42 1.58
CA PHE A 528 34.65 51.57 1.33
C PHE A 528 36.07 51.37 1.84
N THR A 529 37.04 51.88 1.08
CA THR A 529 38.45 52.00 1.44
C THR A 529 39.03 53.28 0.83
N ASP A 530 40.02 53.88 1.48
CA ASP A 530 40.65 55.16 1.11
C ASP A 530 41.27 55.18 -0.31
N VAL A 531 41.69 54.01 -0.83
CA VAL A 531 42.31 53.84 -2.16
C VAL A 531 41.42 53.14 -3.19
N GLY A 532 40.22 52.71 -2.80
CA GLY A 532 39.27 51.99 -3.65
C GLY A 532 37.96 52.75 -3.79
N ASP A 533 36.87 52.07 -3.47
CA ASP A 533 35.49 52.58 -3.56
C ASP A 533 35.21 53.83 -2.69
N GLY A 534 36.10 54.14 -1.75
CA GLY A 534 36.06 55.36 -0.92
C GLY A 534 36.98 56.48 -1.38
N ALA A 535 37.73 56.30 -2.47
CA ALA A 535 38.52 57.37 -3.06
C ALA A 535 37.62 58.43 -3.72
N THR A 536 38.04 59.70 -3.71
CA THR A 536 37.29 60.77 -4.37
C THR A 536 37.14 60.51 -5.86
N GLY A 537 35.92 60.59 -6.39
CA GLY A 537 35.61 60.28 -7.78
C GLY A 537 34.23 59.67 -7.94
N SER A 538 33.88 59.38 -9.20
CA SER A 538 32.66 58.68 -9.56
C SER A 538 32.94 57.19 -9.73
N HIS A 539 32.10 56.36 -9.14
CA HIS A 539 32.22 54.90 -9.12
C HIS A 539 30.93 54.28 -9.64
N ALA A 540 31.04 53.22 -10.43
CA ALA A 540 29.88 52.53 -10.98
C ALA A 540 29.15 51.79 -9.86
N LEU A 541 27.82 51.91 -9.83
CA LEU A 541 26.98 51.28 -8.83
C LEU A 541 26.08 50.21 -9.46
N PHE A 542 25.39 50.56 -10.54
CA PHE A 542 24.59 49.63 -11.31
C PHE A 542 24.75 49.87 -12.82
N THR A 543 24.97 48.79 -13.56
CA THR A 543 24.92 48.82 -15.03
C THR A 543 23.49 48.67 -15.51
N VAL A 544 23.04 49.59 -16.37
CA VAL A 544 21.67 49.63 -16.90
C VAL A 544 21.68 49.31 -18.39
N THR A 545 21.00 48.24 -18.78
CA THR A 545 20.76 47.91 -20.19
C THR A 545 19.29 48.08 -20.53
N GLY A 546 18.99 48.51 -21.76
CA GLY A 546 17.62 48.80 -22.19
C GLY A 546 16.96 49.94 -21.39
N ALA A 547 15.66 50.17 -21.62
CA ALA A 547 14.93 51.17 -20.86
C ALA A 547 14.32 50.56 -19.59
N VAL A 548 14.54 51.21 -18.45
CA VAL A 548 14.03 50.81 -17.13
C VAL A 548 13.42 52.00 -16.40
N ARG A 549 12.43 51.74 -15.53
CA ARG A 549 11.98 52.68 -14.51
C ARG A 549 12.55 52.21 -13.18
N CYS A 550 13.40 53.00 -12.54
CA CYS A 550 14.07 52.55 -11.32
C CYS A 550 14.11 53.62 -10.23
N THR A 551 14.49 53.17 -9.04
CA THR A 551 14.67 53.95 -7.83
C THR A 551 15.76 53.30 -7.00
N VAL A 552 16.49 54.09 -6.22
CA VAL A 552 17.66 53.63 -5.46
C VAL A 552 17.51 54.06 -4.00
N MET A 553 17.74 53.12 -3.10
CA MET A 553 17.93 53.33 -1.66
C MET A 553 19.31 52.84 -1.27
N ALA A 554 19.83 53.38 -0.19
CA ALA A 554 21.01 52.88 0.48
C ALA A 554 20.68 52.53 1.94
N PHE A 555 21.32 51.49 2.46
CA PHE A 555 21.24 51.09 3.86
C PHE A 555 22.64 51.09 4.45
N GLY A 556 22.86 51.85 5.51
CA GLY A 556 24.13 51.81 6.24
C GLY A 556 24.28 50.45 6.92
N VAL A 557 25.28 49.65 6.53
CA VAL A 557 25.55 48.34 7.13
C VAL A 557 26.60 48.46 8.23
N VAL A 558 27.66 49.22 7.96
CA VAL A 558 28.75 49.54 8.89
C VAL A 558 29.02 51.03 8.79
N ASN A 559 29.11 51.72 9.93
CA ASN A 559 29.41 53.16 10.00
C ASN A 559 30.59 53.52 9.09
N LEU A 560 30.45 54.61 8.35
CA LEU A 560 31.52 55.08 7.50
C LEU A 560 32.63 55.69 8.36
N GLY A 561 33.86 55.22 8.14
CA GLY A 561 35.05 55.91 8.63
C GLY A 561 35.43 56.95 7.60
N ILE A 562 35.35 58.24 7.94
CA ILE A 562 35.63 59.32 6.99
C ILE A 562 36.83 60.17 7.40
N GLN A 563 37.54 60.71 6.42
CA GLN A 563 38.39 61.88 6.62
C GLN A 563 37.52 63.13 6.69
N ALA A 564 38.02 64.18 7.36
CA ALA A 564 37.19 65.31 7.79
C ALA A 564 36.50 66.01 6.61
N GLY A 565 35.19 65.79 6.47
CA GLY A 565 34.34 66.44 5.48
C GLY A 565 34.07 65.64 4.20
N ALA A 566 34.39 64.34 4.13
CA ALA A 566 33.99 63.49 3.00
C ALA A 566 32.46 63.52 2.80
N THR A 567 32.03 63.64 1.55
CA THR A 567 30.61 63.66 1.19
C THR A 567 30.33 62.66 0.07
N ILE A 568 29.11 62.12 0.01
CA ILE A 568 28.69 61.11 -0.97
C ILE A 568 27.29 61.43 -1.53
N GLU A 569 27.07 61.15 -2.81
CA GLU A 569 25.78 61.30 -3.50
C GLU A 569 25.58 60.17 -4.54
N VAL A 570 24.34 59.94 -4.97
CA VAL A 570 24.01 58.91 -5.98
C VAL A 570 23.22 59.52 -7.13
N GLY A 571 23.63 59.21 -8.35
CA GLY A 571 23.03 59.78 -9.55
C GLY A 571 23.45 59.04 -10.82
N ILE A 572 23.51 59.79 -11.90
CA ILE A 572 24.04 59.34 -13.19
C ILE A 572 25.15 60.32 -13.63
N VAL A 573 25.94 59.92 -14.61
CA VAL A 573 26.96 60.78 -15.19
C VAL A 573 26.34 62.10 -15.68
N GLY A 574 26.80 63.23 -15.12
CA GLY A 574 26.31 64.57 -15.43
C GLY A 574 25.11 65.04 -14.62
N ALA A 575 24.51 64.18 -13.79
CA ALA A 575 23.43 64.53 -12.87
C ALA A 575 23.52 63.67 -11.59
N THR A 576 24.60 63.90 -10.84
CA THR A 576 25.11 63.03 -9.77
C THR A 576 24.30 63.07 -8.46
N THR A 577 23.29 63.94 -8.34
CA THR A 577 22.38 64.02 -7.18
C THR A 577 20.94 63.63 -7.50
N GLN A 578 20.69 62.98 -8.64
CA GLN A 578 19.30 62.70 -9.05
C GLN A 578 18.62 61.66 -8.16
N PHE A 579 19.32 60.59 -7.77
CA PHE A 579 18.73 59.51 -6.97
C PHE A 579 18.79 59.82 -5.48
N ILE A 580 19.98 60.16 -4.98
CA ILE A 580 20.22 60.50 -3.57
C ILE A 580 21.05 61.77 -3.53
N ALA A 581 20.58 62.76 -2.77
CA ALA A 581 21.25 64.04 -2.63
C ALA A 581 22.61 63.92 -1.91
N LEU A 582 23.42 64.98 -2.00
CA LEU A 582 24.73 65.03 -1.34
C LEU A 582 24.58 65.04 0.18
N THR A 583 25.20 64.05 0.82
CA THR A 583 25.19 63.85 2.28
C THR A 583 26.62 63.75 2.80
N ALA A 584 26.85 64.21 4.03
CA ALA A 584 28.12 64.03 4.71
C ALA A 584 28.28 62.57 5.14
N GLY A 585 29.44 61.97 4.89
CA GLY A 585 29.62 60.53 5.15
C GLY A 585 29.52 60.15 6.63
N ASP A 586 29.84 61.07 7.55
CA ASP A 586 29.66 60.90 9.00
C ASP A 586 28.21 61.06 9.47
N ALA A 587 27.30 61.46 8.58
CA ALA A 587 25.87 61.47 8.87
C ALA A 587 25.17 60.15 8.50
N ILE A 588 25.88 59.18 7.89
CA ILE A 588 25.33 57.86 7.53
C ILE A 588 25.85 56.81 8.52
N ASP A 589 25.00 56.41 9.47
CA ASP A 589 25.29 55.39 10.47
C ASP A 589 24.75 54.00 10.11
N ALA A 590 25.28 52.96 10.77
CA ALA A 590 24.78 51.60 10.62
C ALA A 590 23.33 51.48 11.10
N GLY A 591 22.50 50.86 10.26
CA GLY A 591 21.07 50.69 10.48
C GLY A 591 20.20 51.80 9.90
N GLU A 592 20.79 52.87 9.35
CA GLU A 592 20.03 53.97 8.76
C GLU A 592 19.63 53.71 7.30
N ILE A 593 18.49 54.28 6.92
CA ILE A 593 17.99 54.33 5.55
C ILE A 593 18.45 55.67 4.96
N TRP A 594 19.11 55.60 3.81
CA TRP A 594 19.61 56.77 3.10
C TRP A 594 19.03 56.79 1.69
N HIS A 595 18.15 57.75 1.40
CA HIS A 595 17.62 57.97 0.04
C HIS A 595 17.38 59.47 -0.26
N ASP A 596 17.74 60.38 0.66
CA ASP A 596 17.77 61.83 0.45
C ASP A 596 18.99 62.49 1.15
N ALA A 597 18.94 63.79 1.44
CA ALA A 597 20.06 64.50 2.07
C ALA A 597 20.27 64.18 3.56
N THR A 598 19.29 63.57 4.23
CA THR A 598 19.26 63.30 5.66
C THR A 598 18.99 61.80 5.90
N PRO A 599 20.00 61.00 6.28
CA PRO A 599 19.77 59.60 6.66
C PRO A 599 18.89 59.48 7.90
N ASP A 600 18.04 58.44 7.93
CA ASP A 600 17.04 58.24 8.98
C ASP A 600 17.12 56.85 9.61
N ALA A 601 17.08 56.78 10.94
CA ALA A 601 17.41 55.56 11.69
C ALA A 601 16.24 54.58 11.92
N THR A 602 15.00 54.91 11.58
CA THR A 602 13.84 54.08 11.99
C THR A 602 12.70 53.96 10.98
N VAL A 603 12.19 55.07 10.45
CA VAL A 603 11.05 55.09 9.52
C VAL A 603 11.23 56.28 8.62
N GLU A 604 10.94 56.09 7.34
CA GLU A 604 11.12 57.11 6.34
C GLU A 604 9.89 57.23 5.42
N ASP A 605 9.59 58.43 4.95
CA ASP A 605 8.39 58.67 4.16
C ASP A 605 8.60 58.22 2.71
N VAL A 606 7.75 57.31 2.23
CA VAL A 606 7.79 56.89 0.82
C VAL A 606 7.50 58.06 -0.14
N SER A 607 6.94 59.18 0.34
CA SER A 607 6.64 60.35 -0.50
C SER A 607 7.88 61.08 -1.03
N VAL A 608 9.03 60.94 -0.36
CA VAL A 608 10.33 61.46 -0.81
C VAL A 608 11.10 60.48 -1.70
N TYR A 609 10.52 59.30 -1.94
CA TYR A 609 11.08 58.27 -2.79
C TYR A 609 10.90 58.61 -4.28
N THR A 610 12.00 58.95 -4.95
CA THR A 610 11.98 59.39 -6.36
C THR A 610 12.13 58.21 -7.33
N GLN A 611 11.43 58.27 -8.45
CA GLN A 611 11.51 57.28 -9.53
C GLN A 611 11.93 57.96 -10.83
N PHE A 612 12.84 57.32 -11.56
CA PHE A 612 13.38 57.84 -12.82
C PHE A 612 13.28 56.81 -13.93
N TYR A 613 13.14 57.31 -15.17
CA TYR A 613 13.26 56.50 -16.37
C TYR A 613 14.67 56.63 -16.91
N LEU A 614 15.38 55.51 -17.01
CA LEU A 614 16.72 55.44 -17.56
C LEU A 614 16.67 54.73 -18.92
N SER A 615 17.51 55.18 -19.85
CA SER A 615 17.72 54.52 -21.16
C SER A 615 18.97 53.66 -21.15
N ASP A 616 19.12 52.82 -22.16
CA ASP A 616 20.25 51.91 -22.35
C ASP A 616 21.61 52.63 -22.18
N GLY A 617 22.49 52.05 -21.36
CA GLY A 617 23.82 52.59 -21.05
C GLY A 617 23.86 53.78 -20.09
N THR A 618 22.73 54.14 -19.47
CA THR A 618 22.68 55.19 -18.44
C THR A 618 22.94 54.58 -17.07
N ASP A 619 24.19 54.21 -16.81
CA ASP A 619 24.60 53.56 -15.57
C ASP A 619 24.42 54.49 -14.37
N ILE A 620 24.03 53.88 -13.24
CA ILE A 620 23.89 54.57 -11.96
C ILE A 620 25.27 54.57 -11.29
N THR A 621 25.70 55.74 -10.81
CA THR A 621 26.98 55.94 -10.14
C THR A 621 26.77 56.53 -8.76
N TYR A 622 27.74 56.31 -7.87
CA TYR A 622 27.90 57.13 -6.68
C TYR A 622 29.18 57.95 -6.77
N ASP A 623 29.17 59.13 -6.18
CA ASP A 623 30.28 60.07 -6.24
C ASP A 623 30.76 60.40 -4.84
N VAL A 624 32.00 60.04 -4.53
CA VAL A 624 32.69 60.46 -3.30
C VAL A 624 33.39 61.78 -3.57
N LYS A 625 33.11 62.78 -2.75
CA LYS A 625 33.56 64.16 -2.91
C LYS A 625 34.23 64.66 -1.64
N THR A 626 34.84 65.85 -1.76
CA THR A 626 35.47 66.63 -0.68
C THR A 626 36.69 65.96 -0.05
N ASP A 627 36.60 64.70 0.39
CA ASP A 627 37.67 63.89 0.96
C ASP A 627 37.37 62.38 0.81
N THR A 628 38.24 61.49 1.28
CA THR A 628 38.07 60.03 1.19
C THR A 628 37.21 59.43 2.31
N ILE A 629 36.54 58.32 1.98
CA ILE A 629 35.87 57.42 2.93
C ILE A 629 36.79 56.22 3.17
N ASP A 630 37.37 56.15 4.36
CA ASP A 630 38.43 55.21 4.70
C ASP A 630 37.93 53.79 5.03
N SER A 631 36.69 53.67 5.52
CA SER A 631 36.08 52.38 5.88
C SER A 631 34.55 52.45 5.89
N GLY A 632 33.88 51.32 6.01
CA GLY A 632 32.43 51.22 6.17
C GLY A 632 31.78 50.40 5.06
N THR A 633 30.48 50.18 5.14
CA THR A 633 29.75 49.41 4.11
C THR A 633 28.34 49.93 3.97
N ILE A 634 27.90 50.11 2.72
CA ILE A 634 26.54 50.48 2.35
C ILE A 634 25.98 49.42 1.40
N ASP A 635 24.76 48.99 1.67
CA ASP A 635 23.98 48.19 0.73
C ASP A 635 23.10 49.12 -0.10
N PHE A 636 23.47 49.29 -1.37
CA PHE A 636 22.63 50.00 -2.33
C PHE A 636 21.61 49.04 -2.92
N VAL A 637 20.35 49.42 -2.91
CA VAL A 637 19.23 48.64 -3.43
C VAL A 637 18.61 49.41 -4.58
N CYS A 638 18.67 48.85 -5.78
CA CYS A 638 17.93 49.34 -6.93
C CYS A 638 16.66 48.51 -7.09
N GLU A 639 15.50 49.15 -7.01
CA GLU A 639 14.25 48.54 -7.42
C GLU A 639 13.84 49.07 -8.79
N PHE A 640 13.52 48.19 -9.73
CA PHE A 640 13.28 48.58 -11.12
C PHE A 640 12.17 47.77 -11.79
N GLU A 641 11.56 48.39 -12.79
CA GLU A 641 10.63 47.78 -13.71
C GLU A 641 11.17 47.88 -15.13
N LEU A 642 11.03 46.81 -15.89
CA LEU A 642 11.44 46.76 -17.29
C LEU A 642 10.44 47.58 -18.13
N MET A 643 10.92 48.59 -18.84
CA MET A 643 10.10 49.33 -19.81
C MET A 643 10.21 48.75 -21.22
N THR A 644 11.21 47.89 -21.44
CA THR A 644 11.50 47.20 -22.69
C THR A 644 12.00 45.78 -22.40
N SER A 645 11.91 44.87 -23.35
CA SER A 645 12.39 43.49 -23.21
C SER A 645 13.91 43.36 -23.04
N ALA A 646 14.68 44.36 -23.47
CA ALA A 646 16.13 44.47 -23.23
C ALA A 646 16.49 45.16 -21.90
N GLY A 647 15.47 45.63 -21.16
CA GLY A 647 15.64 46.27 -19.86
C GLY A 647 16.29 45.33 -18.86
N ASN A 648 17.32 45.79 -18.15
CA ASN A 648 17.91 45.10 -17.02
C ASN A 648 18.74 46.07 -16.17
N VAL A 649 18.90 45.74 -14.90
CA VAL A 649 19.83 46.42 -13.98
C VAL A 649 20.64 45.35 -13.27
N VAL A 650 21.96 45.47 -13.26
CA VAL A 650 22.86 44.57 -12.54
C VAL A 650 23.82 45.37 -11.67
N ALA A 651 24.27 44.79 -10.55
CA ALA A 651 25.37 45.37 -9.77
C ALA A 651 26.62 45.48 -10.66
N ALA A 652 27.31 46.63 -10.60
CA ALA A 652 28.44 46.97 -11.46
C ALA A 652 29.75 46.22 -11.08
#